data_AF-A0A3C1DJM3-F1
#
_entry.id   AF-A0A3C1DJM3-F1
#
_cell.length_a   1.000
_cell.length_b   1.000
_cell.length_c   1.000
_cell.angle_alpha   90.00
_cell.angle_beta   90.00
_cell.angle_gamma   90.00
#
_symmetry.space_group_name_H-M   'P 1'
#
loop_
_entity.id
_entity.type
_entity.pdbx_description
1 polymer ?
#
loop_
_entity_poly.entity_id
_entity_poly.type
_entity_poly.pdbx_seq_one_letter_code
_entity_poly.pdbx_strand_id
1 'polypeptide(L)'
;MSDDPRPPTLTPPAAERAERLLLPLKSLYLDPNNFRFIDHVDYVDVKEADQFNEDVQRRTRAFILGHRAENVSQLIESFKENGWLDVEPIHVRRASGDRYLVVEGNRRVSTLKHMQAQYEGSTGQLGKLSPALFEAIPCVIYEEQDKMHHMIIMGLHHISGKRQWPPINQAKLMRSLRDEHKQDPNKICAMLGVSRREFNLSVRTLALCEAYQKSDYGEQFRSEQFNILREVLKAPDIRTWLGWEDWAERATNTEHLSQLFSWISREQASDEDDDEDPQSVGNSRTLDPAITTGGQIRDLAKIILDSAAVSALNRTRSLSSASLVSELLLINAGNDAVATLRYGVTNVKRLSTKLNARQSDEVQEQILVLQGLLAKRRGGEAPQQLTAPWPAYTEVSRKHLTSLHIERHRGLKNLVLEQPGRINLIVGNNNAGKTSFLEAVSLLIHQSDPRGLFETLRRRARWDVLTDMEWLKPELPCPAMISGRFGDPPQDEVSVHLSVTDDPDDPETNRAGFLGVLEIEAKFGNKHQRSTSDLVVGTAPRTTLVGEQRWICPTLFHSPFSASDPTTLQRANEQAVKLGIKDRVLQFLRDFLDVDLKSVELVRDHRFTVTHAQRVPSPDLSSFGDGLQRAFQIGLLFGGAEGGVLLIDELENALHTSLLIDFTKLIQQLAVEFNVQVFITTHSKETVDAFLFNEYRIEDVVAYRLERDGETTLARRHQGSSLIQAVRAVDLDIRWSK
;
A
#
# COMPACT_ATOMS: atom_id res chain seq x y z
N MET A 1 9.80 28.31 -60.75
CA MET A 1 11.02 27.64 -60.25
C MET A 1 10.60 26.96 -58.95
N SER A 2 10.13 25.71 -58.99
CA SER A 2 10.94 24.46 -59.10
C SER A 2 11.83 24.33 -57.85
N ASP A 3 11.80 23.28 -57.02
CA ASP A 3 11.52 21.87 -57.24
C ASP A 3 11.07 21.22 -55.92
N ASP A 4 10.09 20.34 -55.99
CA ASP A 4 9.74 19.39 -54.91
C ASP A 4 10.15 17.99 -55.39
N PRO A 5 11.22 17.38 -54.87
CA PRO A 5 11.68 16.08 -55.34
C PRO A 5 10.83 14.99 -54.69
N ARG A 6 9.76 14.59 -55.37
CA ARG A 6 9.08 13.32 -55.09
C ARG A 6 10.10 12.17 -55.24
N PRO A 7 10.14 11.19 -54.32
CA PRO A 7 10.96 10.01 -54.53
C PRO A 7 10.49 9.26 -55.77
N PRO A 8 11.40 8.65 -56.55
CA PRO A 8 11.04 7.93 -57.76
C PRO A 8 10.11 6.77 -57.39
N THR A 9 8.90 6.79 -57.92
CA THR A 9 8.06 5.60 -58.02
C THR A 9 8.83 4.56 -58.80
N LEU A 10 9.41 3.59 -58.08
CA LEU A 10 9.80 2.31 -58.66
C LEU A 10 8.52 1.66 -59.18
N THR A 11 8.23 1.84 -60.46
CA THR A 11 7.40 0.90 -61.20
C THR A 11 8.04 -0.48 -61.02
N PRO A 12 7.34 -1.48 -60.48
CA PRO A 12 7.87 -2.83 -60.45
C PRO A 12 8.19 -3.24 -61.90
N PRO A 13 9.28 -3.98 -62.14
CA PRO A 13 9.54 -4.55 -63.46
C PRO A 13 8.30 -5.34 -63.87
N ALA A 14 7.94 -5.24 -65.15
CA ALA A 14 6.77 -5.89 -65.72
C ALA A 14 6.70 -7.34 -65.22
N ALA A 15 5.68 -7.62 -64.40
CA ALA A 15 5.43 -8.97 -63.92
C ALA A 15 5.17 -9.84 -65.15
N GLU A 16 6.13 -10.71 -65.49
CA GLU A 16 5.82 -11.92 -66.24
C GLU A 16 4.61 -12.56 -65.55
N ARG A 17 3.53 -12.71 -66.30
CA ARG A 17 2.28 -13.30 -65.78
C ARG A 17 2.61 -14.71 -65.32
N ALA A 18 2.70 -14.91 -64.01
CA ALA A 18 2.84 -16.24 -63.44
C ALA A 18 1.65 -17.11 -63.92
N GLU A 19 1.95 -18.18 -64.65
CA GLU A 19 0.94 -19.02 -65.27
C GLU A 19 0.16 -19.79 -64.19
N ARG A 20 -1.15 -19.56 -64.11
CA ARG A 20 -2.05 -20.33 -63.25
C ARG A 20 -2.45 -21.60 -63.97
N LEU A 21 -2.14 -22.75 -63.38
CA LEU A 21 -2.53 -24.07 -63.89
C LEU A 21 -3.43 -24.81 -62.89
N LEU A 22 -4.22 -25.72 -63.43
CA LEU A 22 -4.92 -26.73 -62.64
C LEU A 22 -4.14 -28.04 -62.73
N LEU A 23 -3.56 -28.47 -61.61
CA LEU A 23 -2.71 -29.66 -61.55
C LEU A 23 -3.36 -30.73 -60.67
N PRO A 24 -3.29 -32.02 -61.04
CA PRO A 24 -3.81 -33.09 -60.19
C PRO A 24 -2.94 -33.27 -58.94
N LEU A 25 -3.54 -33.56 -57.78
CA LEU A 25 -2.81 -33.67 -56.50
C LEU A 25 -1.68 -34.70 -56.51
N LYS A 26 -1.82 -35.75 -57.33
CA LYS A 26 -0.79 -36.78 -57.53
C LYS A 26 0.48 -36.26 -58.19
N SER A 27 0.40 -35.19 -59.00
CA SER A 27 1.58 -34.60 -59.66
C SER A 27 2.38 -33.65 -58.74
N LEU A 28 1.81 -33.29 -57.58
CA LEU A 28 2.45 -32.40 -56.60
C LEU A 28 3.30 -33.19 -55.60
N TYR A 29 4.59 -32.90 -55.55
CA TYR A 29 5.56 -33.48 -54.63
C TYR A 29 5.98 -32.46 -53.59
N LEU A 30 6.03 -32.86 -52.33
CA LEU A 30 6.42 -31.99 -51.21
C LEU A 30 7.91 -31.69 -51.31
N ASP A 31 8.32 -30.48 -50.92
CA ASP A 31 9.75 -30.11 -50.81
C ASP A 31 10.35 -30.75 -49.54
N PRO A 32 11.25 -31.74 -49.67
CA PRO A 32 11.86 -32.40 -48.53
C PRO A 32 12.92 -31.56 -47.81
N ASN A 33 13.40 -30.46 -48.41
CA ASN A 33 14.41 -29.56 -47.82
C ASN A 33 13.76 -28.26 -47.31
N ASN A 34 12.46 -28.30 -47.00
CA ASN A 34 11.74 -27.13 -46.53
C ASN A 34 12.16 -26.76 -45.10
N PHE A 35 12.57 -25.50 -44.92
CA PHE A 35 13.03 -24.94 -43.65
C PHE A 35 12.02 -25.07 -42.50
N ARG A 36 10.74 -25.41 -42.76
CA ARG A 36 9.75 -25.64 -41.70
C ARG A 36 10.17 -26.71 -40.68
N PHE A 37 10.87 -27.76 -41.10
CA PHE A 37 11.14 -28.95 -40.29
C PHE A 37 12.60 -29.40 -40.30
N ILE A 38 13.53 -28.53 -40.71
CA ILE A 38 14.98 -28.83 -40.74
C ILE A 38 15.63 -28.93 -39.35
N ASP A 39 14.88 -28.63 -38.30
CA ASP A 39 15.23 -28.84 -36.90
C ASP A 39 14.70 -30.17 -36.35
N HIS A 40 13.96 -30.94 -37.14
CA HIS A 40 13.53 -32.28 -36.74
C HIS A 40 14.72 -33.24 -36.62
N VAL A 41 14.74 -34.09 -35.59
CA VAL A 41 15.87 -34.99 -35.28
C VAL A 41 16.19 -35.94 -36.45
N ASP A 42 15.15 -36.49 -37.10
CA ASP A 42 15.31 -37.39 -38.24
C ASP A 42 15.49 -36.70 -39.61
N TYR A 43 15.67 -35.37 -39.63
CA TYR A 43 15.88 -34.64 -40.88
C TYR A 43 17.26 -34.95 -41.48
N VAL A 44 17.28 -35.21 -42.78
CA VAL A 44 18.51 -35.36 -43.57
C VAL A 44 18.30 -34.64 -44.89
N ASP A 45 19.28 -33.84 -45.30
CA ASP A 45 19.29 -33.13 -46.58
C ASP A 45 19.14 -34.09 -47.76
N VAL A 46 18.23 -33.75 -48.68
CA VAL A 46 17.85 -34.60 -49.81
C VAL A 46 18.35 -34.01 -51.12
N LYS A 47 19.14 -34.78 -51.88
CA LYS A 47 19.63 -34.41 -53.20
C LYS A 47 18.48 -34.30 -54.19
N GLU A 48 18.62 -33.45 -55.21
CA GLU A 48 17.56 -33.21 -56.21
C GLU A 48 17.05 -34.48 -56.90
N ALA A 49 17.92 -35.45 -57.16
CA ALA A 49 17.56 -36.72 -57.76
C ALA A 49 16.59 -37.56 -56.91
N ASP A 50 16.66 -37.41 -55.57
CA ASP A 50 15.92 -38.21 -54.60
C ASP A 50 14.63 -37.53 -54.12
N GLN A 51 14.38 -36.27 -54.51
CA GLN A 51 13.21 -35.50 -54.06
C GLN A 51 11.87 -36.15 -54.43
N PHE A 52 11.85 -36.97 -55.49
CA PHE A 52 10.65 -37.65 -55.97
C PHE A 52 10.52 -39.10 -55.48
N ASN A 53 11.46 -39.58 -54.66
CA ASN A 53 11.41 -40.92 -54.07
C ASN A 53 10.22 -41.05 -53.10
N GLU A 54 9.49 -42.18 -53.15
CA GLU A 54 8.28 -42.38 -52.36
C GLU A 54 8.54 -42.38 -50.84
N ASP A 55 9.65 -42.96 -50.39
CA ASP A 55 10.00 -43.00 -48.96
C ASP A 55 10.39 -41.61 -48.46
N VAL A 56 11.09 -40.82 -49.28
CA VAL A 56 11.39 -39.41 -49.00
C VAL A 56 10.08 -38.63 -48.87
N GLN A 57 9.15 -38.78 -49.81
CA GLN A 57 7.85 -38.10 -49.77
C GLN A 57 7.02 -38.52 -48.55
N ARG A 58 7.06 -39.81 -48.16
CA ARG A 58 6.37 -40.32 -46.97
C ARG A 58 6.95 -39.70 -45.70
N ARG A 59 8.28 -39.62 -45.58
CA ARG A 59 8.99 -38.98 -44.46
C ARG A 59 8.66 -37.49 -44.38
N THR A 60 8.81 -36.75 -45.48
CA THR A 60 8.49 -35.32 -45.54
C THR A 60 7.04 -35.03 -45.15
N ARG A 61 6.12 -35.88 -45.62
CA ARG A 61 4.71 -35.79 -45.24
C ARG A 61 4.49 -36.04 -43.74
N ALA A 62 5.18 -37.01 -43.15
CA ALA A 62 5.12 -37.30 -41.72
C ALA A 62 5.58 -36.10 -40.87
N PHE A 63 6.69 -35.45 -41.25
CA PHE A 63 7.17 -34.23 -40.57
C PHE A 63 6.13 -33.11 -40.60
N ILE A 64 5.45 -32.92 -41.74
CA ILE A 64 4.45 -31.86 -41.90
C ILE A 64 3.16 -32.17 -41.12
N LEU A 65 2.73 -33.43 -41.09
CA LEU A 65 1.49 -33.85 -40.43
C LEU A 65 1.65 -33.95 -38.91
N GLY A 66 2.80 -34.40 -38.41
CA GLY A 66 2.97 -34.78 -37.01
C GLY A 66 2.21 -36.07 -36.65
N HIS A 67 2.22 -36.44 -35.38
CA HIS A 67 1.53 -37.65 -34.93
C HIS A 67 0.02 -37.44 -35.07
N ARG A 68 -0.67 -38.39 -35.73
CA ARG A 68 -2.12 -38.31 -36.03
C ARG A 68 -2.57 -36.98 -36.70
N ALA A 69 -1.71 -36.37 -37.51
CA ALA A 69 -2.01 -35.12 -38.23
C ALA A 69 -2.26 -33.89 -37.33
N GLU A 70 -1.76 -33.89 -36.09
CA GLU A 70 -1.95 -32.79 -35.13
C GLU A 70 -1.47 -31.43 -35.65
N ASN A 71 -0.36 -31.37 -36.41
CA ASN A 71 0.23 -30.14 -36.93
C ASN A 71 -0.61 -29.47 -38.04
N VAL A 72 -1.63 -30.16 -38.56
CA VAL A 72 -2.53 -29.66 -39.61
C VAL A 72 -4.02 -29.75 -39.23
N SER A 73 -4.35 -30.13 -38.00
CA SER A 73 -5.73 -30.24 -37.46
C SER A 73 -6.62 -29.04 -37.83
N GLN A 74 -6.18 -27.82 -37.50
CA GLN A 74 -6.90 -26.58 -37.83
C GLN A 74 -7.12 -26.37 -39.35
N LEU A 75 -6.18 -26.85 -40.18
CA LEU A 75 -6.31 -26.73 -41.63
C LEU A 75 -7.28 -27.78 -42.19
N ILE A 76 -7.32 -28.98 -41.59
CA ILE A 76 -8.32 -30.01 -41.90
C ILE A 76 -9.72 -29.47 -41.59
N GLU A 77 -9.94 -28.90 -40.41
CA GLU A 77 -11.22 -28.29 -40.02
C GLU A 77 -11.60 -27.15 -40.97
N SER A 78 -10.67 -26.24 -41.27
CA SER A 78 -10.91 -25.14 -42.21
C SER A 78 -11.36 -25.62 -43.59
N PHE A 79 -10.72 -26.66 -44.14
CA PHE A 79 -11.14 -27.25 -45.42
C PHE A 79 -12.52 -27.92 -45.34
N LYS A 80 -12.83 -28.63 -44.24
CA LYS A 80 -14.15 -29.24 -44.04
C LYS A 80 -15.26 -28.19 -43.92
N GLU A 81 -15.01 -27.07 -43.26
CA GLU A 81 -16.02 -26.04 -43.02
C GLU A 81 -16.23 -25.06 -44.18
N ASN A 82 -15.15 -24.74 -44.91
CA ASN A 82 -15.16 -23.67 -45.91
C ASN A 82 -14.92 -24.16 -47.34
N GLY A 83 -14.51 -25.42 -47.53
CA GLY A 83 -14.02 -25.90 -48.81
C GLY A 83 -12.68 -25.26 -49.19
N TRP A 84 -12.37 -25.24 -50.49
CA TRP A 84 -11.16 -24.60 -50.99
C TRP A 84 -11.35 -23.09 -51.15
N LEU A 85 -10.48 -22.31 -50.50
CA LEU A 85 -10.41 -20.86 -50.66
C LEU A 85 -9.17 -20.49 -51.48
N ASP A 86 -9.38 -19.84 -52.62
CA ASP A 86 -8.31 -19.36 -53.53
C ASP A 86 -7.76 -17.99 -53.08
N VAL A 87 -7.26 -17.94 -51.84
CA VAL A 87 -6.71 -16.70 -51.24
C VAL A 87 -5.19 -16.64 -51.36
N GLU A 88 -4.52 -17.77 -51.12
CA GLU A 88 -3.07 -17.94 -51.28
C GLU A 88 -2.82 -19.05 -52.30
N PRO A 89 -2.20 -18.79 -53.46
CA PRO A 89 -1.97 -19.85 -54.45
C PRO A 89 -0.90 -20.84 -53.96
N ILE A 90 -1.00 -22.11 -54.39
CA ILE A 90 0.10 -23.07 -54.22
C ILE A 90 1.14 -22.76 -55.30
N HIS A 91 2.37 -22.46 -54.90
CA HIS A 91 3.46 -22.22 -55.84
C HIS A 91 4.20 -23.52 -56.10
N VAL A 92 4.44 -23.81 -57.37
CA VAL A 92 5.13 -25.02 -57.79
C VAL A 92 6.22 -24.71 -58.79
N ARG A 93 7.27 -25.53 -58.77
CA ARG A 93 8.32 -25.54 -59.79
C ARG A 93 8.17 -26.80 -60.64
N ARG A 94 8.26 -26.64 -61.96
CA ARG A 94 8.21 -27.76 -62.88
C ARG A 94 9.47 -28.61 -62.74
N ALA A 95 9.30 -29.93 -62.65
CA ALA A 95 10.37 -30.92 -62.73
C ALA A 95 10.30 -31.66 -64.08
N SER A 96 10.87 -32.87 -64.17
CA SER A 96 10.78 -33.68 -65.39
C SER A 96 9.38 -34.27 -65.59
N GLY A 97 8.83 -34.11 -66.80
CA GLY A 97 7.50 -34.60 -67.17
C GLY A 97 6.35 -33.88 -66.46
N ASP A 98 5.35 -34.65 -66.01
CA ASP A 98 4.17 -34.14 -65.28
C ASP A 98 4.40 -34.08 -63.76
N ARG A 99 5.63 -33.87 -63.31
CA ARG A 99 5.97 -33.76 -61.88
C ARG A 99 6.25 -32.31 -61.49
N TYR A 100 5.72 -31.91 -60.34
CA TYR A 100 5.83 -30.55 -59.84
C TYR A 100 6.27 -30.57 -58.37
N LEU A 101 7.32 -29.82 -58.05
CA LEU A 101 7.79 -29.66 -56.67
C LEU A 101 7.07 -28.46 -56.02
N VAL A 102 6.52 -28.66 -54.83
CA VAL A 102 5.78 -27.64 -54.08
C VAL A 102 6.76 -26.69 -53.40
N VAL A 103 6.82 -25.47 -53.90
CA VAL A 103 7.66 -24.40 -53.37
C VAL A 103 7.02 -23.79 -52.12
N GLU A 104 5.75 -23.39 -52.26
CA GLU A 104 4.94 -22.79 -51.19
C GLU A 104 3.60 -23.52 -51.12
N GLY A 105 3.11 -23.80 -49.91
CA GLY A 105 1.88 -24.56 -49.71
C GLY A 105 2.07 -26.05 -49.37
N ASN A 106 3.28 -26.47 -48.96
CA ASN A 106 3.58 -27.84 -48.51
C ASN A 106 2.57 -28.39 -47.47
N ARG A 107 2.12 -27.55 -46.53
CA ARG A 107 1.07 -27.92 -45.57
C ARG A 107 -0.29 -28.17 -46.22
N ARG A 108 -0.71 -27.34 -47.17
CA ARG A 108 -1.99 -27.48 -47.87
C ARG A 108 -1.98 -28.76 -48.71
N VAL A 109 -0.92 -28.99 -49.48
CA VAL A 109 -0.77 -30.20 -50.29
C VAL A 109 -0.73 -31.46 -49.41
N SER A 110 0.06 -31.45 -48.33
CA SER A 110 0.12 -32.58 -47.38
C SER A 110 -1.23 -32.87 -46.73
N THR A 111 -1.97 -31.83 -46.35
CA THR A 111 -3.32 -31.93 -45.78
C THR A 111 -4.32 -32.50 -46.79
N LEU A 112 -4.31 -32.00 -48.03
CA LEU A 112 -5.16 -32.52 -49.10
C LEU A 112 -4.86 -34.00 -49.39
N LYS A 113 -3.57 -34.40 -49.45
CA LYS A 113 -3.19 -35.82 -49.59
C LYS A 113 -3.69 -36.66 -48.41
N HIS A 114 -3.72 -36.11 -47.20
CA HIS A 114 -4.23 -36.78 -46.00
C HIS A 114 -5.74 -36.97 -46.04
N MET A 115 -6.47 -35.92 -46.40
CA MET A 115 -7.92 -35.99 -46.56
C MET A 115 -8.33 -36.91 -47.71
N GLN A 116 -7.61 -36.90 -48.84
CA GLN A 116 -7.83 -37.83 -49.95
C GLN A 116 -7.68 -39.29 -49.49
N ALA A 117 -6.57 -39.63 -48.82
CA ALA A 117 -6.33 -40.99 -48.34
C ALA A 117 -7.40 -41.47 -47.34
N GLN A 118 -7.87 -40.58 -46.45
CA GLN A 118 -8.95 -40.91 -45.51
C GLN A 118 -10.30 -41.09 -46.20
N TYR A 119 -10.59 -40.30 -47.24
CA TYR A 119 -11.81 -40.39 -48.02
C TYR A 119 -11.84 -41.68 -48.86
N GLU A 120 -10.75 -42.00 -49.57
CA GLU A 120 -10.59 -43.24 -50.33
C GLU A 120 -10.65 -44.48 -49.43
N GLY A 121 -10.08 -44.39 -48.23
CA GLY A 121 -10.14 -45.43 -47.20
C GLY A 121 -11.46 -45.51 -46.42
N SER A 122 -12.48 -44.70 -46.75
CA SER A 122 -13.78 -44.63 -46.04
C SER A 122 -13.71 -44.32 -44.53
N THR A 123 -12.61 -43.71 -44.07
CA THR A 123 -12.36 -43.40 -42.65
C THR A 123 -12.53 -41.92 -42.29
N GLY A 124 -12.72 -41.03 -43.28
CA GLY A 124 -12.89 -39.59 -43.06
C GLY A 124 -13.97 -38.95 -43.93
N GLN A 125 -14.56 -37.87 -43.44
CA GLN A 125 -15.54 -37.05 -44.16
C GLN A 125 -14.89 -35.77 -44.69
N LEU A 126 -15.20 -35.38 -45.94
CA LEU A 126 -14.64 -34.19 -46.58
C LEU A 126 -15.37 -32.88 -46.21
N GLY A 127 -16.55 -32.95 -45.59
CA GLY A 127 -17.36 -31.77 -45.30
C GLY A 127 -17.75 -31.03 -46.59
N LYS A 128 -17.48 -29.72 -46.64
CA LYS A 128 -17.71 -28.85 -47.81
C LYS A 128 -16.58 -28.91 -48.86
N LEU A 129 -15.52 -29.68 -48.65
CA LEU A 129 -14.45 -29.83 -49.63
C LEU A 129 -14.89 -30.74 -50.79
N SER A 130 -14.84 -30.23 -52.01
CA SER A 130 -15.22 -31.00 -53.21
C SER A 130 -14.14 -32.04 -53.57
N PRO A 131 -14.49 -33.33 -53.78
CA PRO A 131 -13.56 -34.36 -54.26
C PRO A 131 -12.91 -34.01 -55.61
N ALA A 132 -13.60 -33.23 -56.46
CA ALA A 132 -13.07 -32.81 -57.76
C ALA A 132 -11.79 -31.96 -57.65
N LEU A 133 -11.56 -31.34 -56.49
CA LEU A 133 -10.35 -30.57 -56.22
C LEU A 133 -9.10 -31.45 -56.30
N PHE A 134 -9.17 -32.74 -55.96
CA PHE A 134 -8.01 -33.63 -55.99
C PHE A 134 -7.47 -33.86 -57.41
N GLU A 135 -8.32 -33.71 -58.43
CA GLU A 135 -7.92 -33.83 -59.85
C GLU A 135 -7.48 -32.50 -60.46
N ALA A 136 -7.87 -31.36 -59.87
CA ALA A 136 -7.62 -30.03 -60.42
C ALA A 136 -7.39 -29.00 -59.30
N ILE A 137 -6.14 -28.91 -58.81
CA ILE A 137 -5.72 -27.95 -57.80
C ILE A 137 -5.19 -26.69 -58.48
N PRO A 138 -5.70 -25.49 -58.12
CA PRO A 138 -5.12 -24.23 -58.55
C PRO A 138 -3.67 -24.07 -58.05
N CYS A 139 -2.74 -23.99 -58.98
CA CYS A 139 -1.31 -23.77 -58.73
C CYS A 139 -0.77 -22.65 -59.62
N VAL A 140 0.31 -22.02 -59.17
CA VAL A 140 1.05 -21.02 -59.94
C VAL A 140 2.42 -21.60 -60.24
N ILE A 141 2.79 -21.67 -61.53
CA ILE A 141 4.14 -22.07 -61.92
C ILE A 141 5.11 -20.91 -61.65
N TYR A 142 6.24 -21.28 -61.06
CA TYR A 142 7.41 -20.43 -60.92
C TYR A 142 8.50 -20.90 -61.90
N GLU A 143 8.83 -20.09 -62.92
CA GLU A 143 9.67 -20.48 -64.07
C GLU A 143 11.17 -20.11 -63.99
N GLU A 144 11.64 -19.36 -62.99
CA GLU A 144 13.06 -18.93 -62.91
C GLU A 144 13.95 -19.76 -61.94
N GLN A 145 15.26 -19.77 -62.22
CA GLN A 145 16.18 -20.92 -62.06
C GLN A 145 17.10 -20.98 -60.83
N ASP A 146 16.99 -20.10 -59.82
CA ASP A 146 17.95 -20.09 -58.69
C ASP A 146 17.33 -20.50 -57.34
N LYS A 147 17.98 -21.45 -56.65
CA LYS A 147 17.71 -21.91 -55.28
C LYS A 147 17.62 -20.74 -54.29
N MET A 148 18.36 -19.66 -54.53
CA MET A 148 18.31 -18.45 -53.70
C MET A 148 16.92 -17.76 -53.76
N HIS A 149 16.31 -17.65 -54.93
CA HIS A 149 15.01 -16.98 -55.06
C HIS A 149 13.89 -17.80 -54.39
N HIS A 150 13.96 -19.14 -54.51
CA HIS A 150 13.12 -20.08 -53.74
C HIS A 150 13.19 -19.81 -52.24
N MET A 151 14.40 -19.65 -51.70
CA MET A 151 14.63 -19.35 -50.29
C MET A 151 14.07 -17.99 -49.86
N ILE A 152 14.16 -16.97 -50.71
CA ILE A 152 13.59 -15.64 -50.44
C ILE A 152 12.07 -15.69 -50.38
N ILE A 153 11.41 -16.38 -51.32
CA ILE A 153 9.94 -16.52 -51.32
C ILE A 153 9.45 -17.24 -50.07
N MET A 154 10.09 -18.36 -49.70
CA MET A 154 9.72 -19.07 -48.47
C MET A 154 9.95 -18.18 -47.23
N GLY A 155 11.07 -17.45 -47.19
CA GLY A 155 11.38 -16.51 -46.12
C GLY A 155 10.35 -15.39 -45.98
N LEU A 156 9.91 -14.77 -47.09
CA LEU A 156 8.89 -13.72 -47.07
C LEU A 156 7.58 -14.17 -46.43
N HIS A 157 7.13 -15.40 -46.72
CA HIS A 157 5.87 -15.94 -46.18
C HIS A 157 5.98 -16.42 -44.74
N HIS A 158 7.17 -16.84 -44.29
CA HIS A 158 7.35 -17.53 -43.02
C HIS A 158 8.26 -16.85 -41.99
N ILE A 159 8.90 -15.74 -42.35
CA ILE A 159 9.57 -14.83 -41.41
C ILE A 159 8.67 -13.62 -41.18
N SER A 160 8.19 -13.01 -42.26
CA SER A 160 7.38 -11.78 -42.22
C SER A 160 5.86 -12.01 -42.33
N GLY A 161 5.41 -13.25 -42.57
CA GLY A 161 4.00 -13.60 -42.72
C GLY A 161 3.31 -14.11 -41.44
N LYS A 162 2.00 -14.40 -41.55
CA LYS A 162 1.09 -14.72 -40.43
C LYS A 162 1.36 -16.07 -39.74
N ARG A 163 2.01 -17.03 -40.41
CA ARG A 163 2.34 -18.36 -39.87
C ARG A 163 3.84 -18.59 -39.95
N GLN A 164 4.54 -18.07 -38.93
CA GLN A 164 5.98 -18.06 -38.86
C GLN A 164 6.57 -19.46 -38.64
N TRP A 165 7.78 -19.70 -39.17
CA TRP A 165 8.57 -20.88 -38.83
C TRP A 165 9.11 -20.82 -37.39
N PRO A 166 9.53 -21.96 -36.81
CA PRO A 166 10.35 -21.94 -35.61
C PRO A 166 11.52 -20.94 -35.74
N PRO A 167 11.81 -20.10 -34.74
CA PRO A 167 12.84 -19.07 -34.84
C PRO A 167 14.23 -19.59 -35.25
N ILE A 168 14.60 -20.79 -34.79
CA ILE A 168 15.85 -21.44 -35.17
C ILE A 168 15.95 -21.70 -36.69
N ASN A 169 14.83 -22.06 -37.32
CA ASN A 169 14.78 -22.33 -38.76
C ASN A 169 14.84 -21.04 -39.59
N GLN A 170 14.22 -19.97 -39.09
CA GLN A 170 14.37 -18.63 -39.67
C GLN A 170 15.85 -18.20 -39.64
N ALA A 171 16.52 -18.41 -38.51
CA ALA A 171 17.94 -18.10 -38.36
C ALA A 171 18.82 -18.95 -39.30
N LYS A 172 18.52 -20.24 -39.46
CA LYS A 172 19.21 -21.13 -40.42
C LYS A 172 19.06 -20.63 -41.86
N LEU A 173 17.87 -20.17 -42.27
CA LEU A 173 17.65 -19.56 -43.60
C LEU A 173 18.52 -18.32 -43.78
N MET A 174 18.45 -17.39 -42.81
CA MET A 174 19.22 -16.14 -42.84
C MET A 174 20.73 -16.40 -42.95
N ARG A 175 21.24 -17.40 -42.22
CA ARG A 175 22.65 -17.78 -42.27
C ARG A 175 23.04 -18.46 -43.57
N SER A 176 22.23 -19.39 -44.11
CA SER A 176 22.51 -20.02 -45.41
C SER A 176 22.54 -18.98 -46.55
N LEU A 177 21.64 -17.98 -46.53
CA LEU A 177 21.70 -16.86 -47.48
C LEU A 177 23.01 -16.05 -47.37
N ARG A 178 23.54 -15.85 -46.16
CA ARG A 178 24.79 -15.14 -45.91
C ARG A 178 26.03 -15.96 -46.28
N ASP A 179 26.10 -17.20 -45.81
CA ASP A 179 27.33 -18.00 -45.80
C ASP A 179 27.44 -18.90 -47.05
N GLU A 180 26.35 -19.56 -47.45
CA GLU A 180 26.32 -20.47 -48.60
C GLU A 180 26.07 -19.69 -49.91
N HIS A 181 25.14 -18.74 -49.90
CA HIS A 181 24.81 -17.91 -51.07
C HIS A 181 25.55 -16.57 -51.13
N LYS A 182 26.46 -16.30 -50.18
CA LYS A 182 27.35 -15.13 -50.14
C LYS A 182 26.64 -13.78 -50.32
N GLN A 183 25.39 -13.66 -49.87
CA GLN A 183 24.62 -12.43 -50.00
C GLN A 183 24.99 -11.42 -48.91
N ASP A 184 24.98 -10.13 -49.27
CA ASP A 184 25.18 -9.04 -48.32
C ASP A 184 24.05 -9.02 -47.28
N PRO A 185 24.35 -8.93 -45.97
CA PRO A 185 23.32 -8.97 -44.95
C PRO A 185 22.28 -7.84 -45.01
N ASN A 186 22.62 -6.64 -45.49
CA ASN A 186 21.63 -5.56 -45.66
C ASN A 186 20.66 -5.89 -46.79
N LYS A 187 21.16 -6.50 -47.87
CA LYS A 187 20.34 -7.01 -48.97
C LYS A 187 19.40 -8.12 -48.49
N ILE A 188 19.88 -9.06 -47.68
CA ILE A 188 19.04 -10.10 -47.05
C ILE A 188 17.93 -9.48 -46.20
N CYS A 189 18.27 -8.48 -45.37
CA CYS A 189 17.30 -7.77 -44.53
C CYS A 189 16.20 -7.10 -45.38
N ALA A 190 16.59 -6.41 -46.46
CA ALA A 190 15.65 -5.77 -47.38
C ALA A 190 14.75 -6.79 -48.11
N MET A 191 15.32 -7.92 -48.53
CA MET A 191 14.59 -9.00 -49.21
C MET A 191 13.58 -9.71 -48.29
N LEU A 192 13.92 -9.92 -47.02
CA LEU A 192 13.07 -10.65 -46.07
C LEU A 192 12.15 -9.75 -45.24
N GLY A 193 12.36 -8.43 -45.27
CA GLY A 193 11.59 -7.48 -44.47
C GLY A 193 11.95 -7.48 -42.97
N VAL A 194 13.18 -7.87 -42.62
CA VAL A 194 13.66 -7.91 -41.22
C VAL A 194 14.66 -6.80 -40.94
N SER A 195 14.68 -6.31 -39.70
CA SER A 195 15.68 -5.30 -39.30
C SER A 195 17.08 -5.90 -39.22
N ARG A 196 18.11 -5.08 -39.46
CA ARG A 196 19.52 -5.48 -39.30
C ARG A 196 19.81 -6.01 -37.89
N ARG A 197 19.16 -5.43 -36.87
CA ARG A 197 19.26 -5.85 -35.47
C ARG A 197 18.70 -7.27 -35.28
N GLU A 198 17.54 -7.55 -35.85
CA GLU A 198 16.90 -8.87 -35.72
C GLU A 198 17.68 -9.96 -36.48
N PHE A 199 18.18 -9.64 -37.67
CA PHE A 199 19.05 -10.54 -38.43
C PHE A 199 20.31 -10.91 -37.61
N ASN A 200 21.02 -9.90 -37.10
CA ASN A 200 22.23 -10.13 -36.32
C ASN A 200 21.95 -10.95 -35.06
N LEU A 201 20.88 -10.62 -34.32
CA LEU A 201 20.50 -11.36 -33.12
C LEU A 201 20.17 -12.83 -33.46
N SER A 202 19.41 -13.07 -34.54
CA SER A 202 19.03 -14.42 -34.96
C SER A 202 20.22 -15.29 -35.32
N VAL A 203 21.14 -14.77 -36.15
CA VAL A 203 22.32 -15.53 -36.59
C VAL A 203 23.29 -15.78 -35.43
N ARG A 204 23.49 -14.79 -34.55
CA ARG A 204 24.31 -14.96 -33.34
C ARG A 204 23.71 -15.95 -32.35
N THR A 205 22.38 -15.93 -32.19
CA THR A 205 21.68 -16.92 -31.35
C THR A 205 21.87 -18.32 -31.90
N LEU A 206 21.82 -18.48 -33.23
CA LEU A 206 22.08 -19.77 -33.86
C LEU A 206 23.52 -20.26 -33.58
N ALA A 207 24.51 -19.37 -33.66
CA ALA A 207 25.89 -19.73 -33.30
C ALA A 207 26.04 -20.15 -31.82
N LEU A 208 25.33 -19.49 -30.90
CA LEU A 208 25.29 -19.89 -29.49
C LEU A 208 24.59 -21.26 -29.29
N CYS A 209 23.53 -21.55 -30.05
CA CYS A 209 22.88 -22.86 -30.05
C CYS A 209 23.84 -23.96 -30.51
N GLU A 210 24.64 -23.69 -31.55
CA GLU A 210 25.65 -24.65 -32.02
C GLU A 210 26.78 -24.85 -31.02
N ALA A 211 27.17 -23.80 -30.30
CA ALA A 211 28.12 -23.93 -29.19
C ALA A 211 27.55 -24.83 -28.08
N TYR A 212 26.26 -24.69 -27.75
CA TYR A 212 25.58 -25.57 -26.79
C TYR A 212 25.52 -27.02 -27.29
N GLN A 213 25.15 -27.25 -28.55
CA GLN A 213 25.11 -28.59 -29.16
C GLN A 213 26.49 -29.29 -29.18
N LYS A 214 27.58 -28.53 -29.20
CA LYS A 214 28.96 -29.05 -29.14
C LYS A 214 29.50 -29.22 -27.72
N SER A 215 28.74 -28.80 -26.69
CA SER A 215 29.11 -28.95 -25.29
C SER A 215 28.75 -30.33 -24.75
N ASP A 216 29.18 -30.63 -23.52
CA ASP A 216 28.83 -31.86 -22.80
C ASP A 216 27.30 -32.02 -22.58
N TYR A 217 26.54 -30.93 -22.73
CA TYR A 217 25.09 -30.90 -22.62
C TYR A 217 24.36 -31.04 -23.97
N GLY A 218 25.09 -31.22 -25.07
CA GLY A 218 24.55 -31.13 -26.44
C GLY A 218 23.38 -32.07 -26.72
N GLU A 219 23.37 -33.27 -26.14
CA GLU A 219 22.28 -34.25 -26.28
C GLU A 219 20.95 -33.77 -25.69
N GLN A 220 20.98 -32.79 -24.78
CA GLN A 220 19.79 -32.20 -24.16
C GLN A 220 19.18 -31.08 -25.01
N PHE A 221 19.79 -30.71 -26.15
CA PHE A 221 19.35 -29.58 -26.95
C PHE A 221 17.94 -29.79 -27.53
N ARG A 222 17.08 -28.78 -27.37
CA ARG A 222 15.76 -28.72 -28.02
C ARG A 222 15.55 -27.38 -28.71
N SER A 223 14.83 -27.38 -29.83
CA SER A 223 14.55 -26.15 -30.61
C SER A 223 13.95 -25.01 -29.78
N GLU A 224 13.19 -25.33 -28.72
CA GLU A 224 12.60 -24.33 -27.82
C GLU A 224 13.65 -23.53 -27.03
N GLN A 225 14.81 -24.13 -26.74
CA GLN A 225 15.92 -23.45 -26.04
C GLN A 225 16.50 -22.29 -26.85
N PHE A 226 16.25 -22.22 -28.17
CA PHE A 226 16.61 -21.06 -28.99
C PHE A 226 16.08 -19.77 -28.38
N ASN A 227 14.87 -19.77 -27.81
CA ASN A 227 14.29 -18.58 -27.20
C ASN A 227 15.00 -18.18 -25.90
N ILE A 228 15.48 -19.15 -25.11
CA ILE A 228 16.24 -18.89 -23.88
C ILE A 228 17.60 -18.28 -24.25
N LEU A 229 18.33 -18.90 -25.18
CA LEU A 229 19.62 -18.42 -25.68
C LEU A 229 19.50 -17.07 -26.41
N ARG A 230 18.35 -16.79 -27.03
CA ARG A 230 18.07 -15.47 -27.61
C ARG A 230 17.96 -14.39 -26.53
N GLU A 231 17.36 -14.68 -25.38
CA GLU A 231 17.29 -13.72 -24.26
C GLU A 231 18.68 -13.46 -23.66
N VAL A 232 19.57 -14.46 -23.65
CA VAL A 232 20.98 -14.30 -23.21
C VAL A 232 21.66 -13.19 -24.01
N LEU A 233 21.55 -13.23 -25.34
CA LEU A 233 22.18 -12.25 -26.22
C LEU A 233 21.46 -10.89 -26.26
N LYS A 234 20.25 -10.78 -25.72
CA LYS A 234 19.58 -9.49 -25.52
C LYS A 234 20.09 -8.77 -24.27
N ALA A 235 20.58 -9.49 -23.26
CA ALA A 235 21.08 -8.93 -22.01
C ALA A 235 22.52 -8.40 -22.17
N PRO A 236 22.77 -7.07 -22.04
CA PRO A 236 24.11 -6.51 -22.16
C PRO A 236 25.08 -7.07 -21.12
N ASP A 237 24.66 -7.19 -19.87
CA ASP A 237 25.53 -7.63 -18.77
C ASP A 237 25.96 -9.08 -18.92
N ILE A 238 25.07 -9.96 -19.40
CA ILE A 238 25.41 -11.36 -19.68
C ILE A 238 26.36 -11.46 -20.87
N ARG A 239 26.18 -10.64 -21.93
CA ARG A 239 27.12 -10.61 -23.06
C ARG A 239 28.52 -10.16 -22.64
N THR A 240 28.60 -9.14 -21.79
CA THR A 240 29.87 -8.69 -21.20
C THR A 240 30.51 -9.79 -20.37
N TRP A 241 29.71 -10.46 -19.52
CA TRP A 241 30.16 -11.58 -18.70
C TRP A 241 30.68 -12.76 -19.54
N LEU A 242 29.98 -13.14 -20.61
CA LEU A 242 30.44 -14.19 -21.56
C LEU A 242 31.66 -13.76 -22.41
N GLY A 243 31.97 -12.47 -22.46
CA GLY A 243 32.92 -11.93 -23.44
C GLY A 243 32.46 -12.21 -24.88
N TRP A 244 31.18 -11.97 -25.18
CA TRP A 244 30.59 -12.26 -26.49
C TRP A 244 31.17 -11.36 -27.59
N GLU A 245 31.78 -11.96 -28.61
CA GLU A 245 32.30 -11.26 -29.79
C GLU A 245 31.27 -11.23 -30.92
N ASP A 246 30.71 -10.05 -31.13
CA ASP A 246 29.66 -9.79 -32.12
C ASP A 246 30.04 -10.10 -33.57
N TRP A 247 31.34 -10.04 -33.91
CA TRP A 247 31.89 -10.27 -35.25
C TRP A 247 32.30 -11.74 -35.47
N ALA A 248 32.75 -12.43 -34.42
CA ALA A 248 33.16 -13.83 -34.45
C ALA A 248 32.02 -14.80 -34.10
N GLU A 249 30.87 -14.27 -33.65
CA GLU A 249 29.67 -15.02 -33.29
C GLU A 249 29.94 -16.09 -32.23
N ARG A 250 30.82 -15.78 -31.26
CA ARG A 250 31.26 -16.71 -30.21
C ARG A 250 31.50 -16.00 -28.89
N ALA A 251 31.39 -16.75 -27.80
CA ALA A 251 31.88 -16.32 -26.50
C ALA A 251 33.40 -16.55 -26.42
N THR A 252 34.13 -15.60 -25.84
CA THR A 252 35.58 -15.74 -25.59
C THR A 252 35.88 -16.39 -24.25
N ASN A 253 34.98 -16.23 -23.27
CA ASN A 253 35.10 -16.89 -21.97
C ASN A 253 34.41 -18.25 -21.99
N THR A 254 35.19 -19.32 -22.15
CA THR A 254 34.69 -20.71 -22.21
C THR A 254 34.20 -21.22 -20.87
N GLU A 255 34.76 -20.73 -19.75
CA GLU A 255 34.34 -21.11 -18.41
C GLU A 255 32.92 -20.60 -18.11
N HIS A 256 32.68 -19.31 -18.33
CA HIS A 256 31.35 -18.71 -18.17
C HIS A 256 30.33 -19.31 -19.15
N LEU A 257 30.76 -19.65 -20.37
CA LEU A 257 29.92 -20.34 -21.33
C LEU A 257 29.49 -21.73 -20.81
N SER A 258 30.43 -22.49 -20.26
CA SER A 258 30.15 -23.80 -19.65
C SER A 258 29.21 -23.68 -18.45
N GLN A 259 29.42 -22.68 -17.58
CA GLN A 259 28.55 -22.39 -16.44
C GLN A 259 27.12 -22.05 -16.89
N LEU A 260 26.96 -21.19 -17.90
CA LEU A 260 25.64 -20.88 -18.46
C LEU A 260 24.94 -22.12 -19.01
N PHE A 261 25.67 -22.96 -19.73
CA PHE A 261 25.14 -24.20 -20.30
C PHE A 261 24.75 -25.20 -19.22
N SER A 262 25.54 -25.29 -18.16
CA SER A 262 25.19 -26.03 -16.95
C SER A 262 23.89 -25.51 -16.32
N TRP A 263 23.68 -24.20 -16.18
CA TRP A 263 22.45 -23.66 -15.58
C TRP A 263 21.17 -23.92 -16.38
N ILE A 264 21.28 -24.12 -17.69
CA ILE A 264 20.14 -24.42 -18.58
C ILE A 264 19.96 -25.94 -18.85
N SER A 265 20.79 -26.78 -18.22
CA SER A 265 20.83 -28.23 -18.44
C SER A 265 20.77 -29.01 -17.14
N ARG A 266 20.53 -30.32 -17.23
CA ARG A 266 20.74 -31.23 -16.11
C ARG A 266 22.20 -31.66 -16.06
N GLU A 267 22.75 -31.74 -14.86
CA GLU A 267 24.16 -32.11 -14.60
C GLU A 267 24.22 -33.17 -13.50
N GLN A 268 25.18 -34.10 -13.58
CA GLN A 268 25.44 -35.06 -12.50
C GLN A 268 26.39 -34.41 -11.49
N ALA A 269 26.02 -34.35 -10.21
CA ALA A 269 26.93 -33.88 -9.18
C ALA A 269 28.12 -34.86 -9.05
N SER A 270 29.33 -34.33 -9.01
CA SER A 270 30.55 -35.09 -8.70
C SER A 270 30.62 -35.43 -7.21
N ASP A 271 31.04 -36.66 -6.89
CA ASP A 271 31.17 -37.18 -5.51
C ASP A 271 32.23 -36.45 -4.65
N GLU A 272 32.89 -35.41 -5.17
CA GLU A 272 33.97 -34.67 -4.48
C GLU A 272 33.49 -33.50 -3.59
N ASP A 273 32.19 -33.13 -3.64
CA ASP A 273 31.64 -31.99 -2.89
C ASP A 273 30.99 -32.35 -1.52
N ASP A 274 30.94 -33.64 -1.15
CA ASP A 274 30.32 -34.10 0.09
C ASP A 274 31.37 -34.58 1.13
N ASP A 275 31.80 -33.67 2.01
CA ASP A 275 32.49 -34.00 3.28
C ASP A 275 31.51 -34.51 4.37
N GLU A 276 30.24 -34.79 4.03
CA GLU A 276 29.23 -35.23 4.99
C GLU A 276 28.41 -36.42 4.48
N ASP A 277 28.90 -37.63 4.80
CA ASP A 277 28.14 -38.84 5.19
C ASP A 277 28.57 -40.14 4.45
N PRO A 278 29.44 -40.98 5.05
CA PRO A 278 29.99 -42.18 4.42
C PRO A 278 29.01 -43.37 4.34
N GLN A 279 27.70 -43.18 4.52
CA GLN A 279 26.69 -44.26 4.44
C GLN A 279 25.69 -44.16 3.28
N SER A 280 25.82 -43.20 2.37
CA SER A 280 24.95 -43.12 1.18
C SER A 280 25.52 -43.96 0.02
N VAL A 281 25.00 -45.18 -0.12
CA VAL A 281 25.26 -46.05 -1.27
C VAL A 281 24.45 -45.56 -2.48
N GLY A 282 25.13 -44.97 -3.47
CA GLY A 282 24.81 -45.13 -4.89
C GLY A 282 23.56 -44.45 -5.46
N ASN A 283 23.36 -43.15 -5.22
CA ASN A 283 22.49 -42.33 -6.07
C ASN A 283 23.23 -41.06 -6.51
N SER A 284 23.73 -41.06 -7.75
CA SER A 284 24.25 -39.85 -8.41
C SER A 284 23.19 -38.74 -8.29
N ARG A 285 23.52 -37.68 -7.55
CA ARG A 285 22.60 -36.57 -7.28
C ARG A 285 22.55 -35.70 -8.54
N THR A 286 21.48 -35.81 -9.32
CA THR A 286 21.31 -34.99 -10.52
C THR A 286 20.86 -33.57 -10.14
N LEU A 287 21.60 -32.56 -10.59
CA LEU A 287 21.24 -31.15 -10.48
C LEU A 287 20.27 -30.79 -11.62
N ASP A 288 19.09 -30.28 -11.25
CA ASP A 288 18.12 -29.76 -12.22
C ASP A 288 18.54 -28.39 -12.78
N PRO A 289 18.04 -28.00 -13.98
CA PRO A 289 18.34 -26.70 -14.57
C PRO A 289 17.82 -25.56 -13.70
N ALA A 290 18.68 -24.59 -13.39
CA ALA A 290 18.29 -23.37 -12.69
C ALA A 290 17.43 -22.45 -13.58
N ILE A 291 17.54 -22.58 -14.90
CA ILE A 291 16.94 -21.70 -15.89
C ILE A 291 16.20 -22.53 -16.94
N THR A 292 14.89 -22.35 -17.01
CA THR A 292 14.00 -23.04 -17.96
C THR A 292 13.19 -22.07 -18.83
N THR A 293 13.23 -20.77 -18.53
CA THR A 293 12.46 -19.73 -19.22
C THR A 293 13.27 -18.49 -19.54
N GLY A 294 12.85 -17.72 -20.55
CA GLY A 294 13.47 -16.43 -20.87
C GLY A 294 13.23 -15.34 -19.80
N GLY A 295 12.23 -15.50 -18.92
CA GLY A 295 12.04 -14.62 -17.77
C GLY A 295 13.21 -14.72 -16.79
N GLN A 296 13.63 -15.95 -16.47
CA GLN A 296 14.73 -16.24 -15.57
C GLN A 296 16.08 -15.71 -16.09
N ILE A 297 16.30 -15.64 -17.40
CA ILE A 297 17.48 -14.99 -17.98
C ILE A 297 17.51 -13.48 -17.67
N ARG A 298 16.35 -12.82 -17.65
CA ARG A 298 16.28 -11.39 -17.29
C ARG A 298 16.54 -11.17 -15.80
N ASP A 299 16.18 -12.13 -14.95
CA ASP A 299 16.50 -12.06 -13.52
C ASP A 299 17.98 -12.36 -13.27
N LEU A 300 18.55 -13.35 -13.97
CA LEU A 300 20.00 -13.61 -13.98
C LEU A 300 20.79 -12.36 -14.35
N ALA A 301 20.36 -11.63 -15.40
CA ALA A 301 21.05 -10.42 -15.85
C ALA A 301 21.21 -9.35 -14.75
N LYS A 302 20.29 -9.28 -13.78
CA LYS A 302 20.36 -8.32 -12.67
C LYS A 302 21.44 -8.65 -11.64
N ILE A 303 21.85 -9.92 -11.57
CA ILE A 303 22.76 -10.44 -10.55
C ILE A 303 24.07 -10.99 -11.14
N ILE A 304 24.19 -11.14 -12.46
CA ILE A 304 25.31 -11.83 -13.13
C ILE A 304 26.68 -11.15 -12.89
N LEU A 305 26.68 -9.85 -12.58
CA LEU A 305 27.90 -9.10 -12.28
C LEU A 305 28.31 -9.17 -10.80
N ASP A 306 27.51 -9.80 -9.95
CA ASP A 306 27.77 -10.01 -8.54
C ASP A 306 28.33 -11.43 -8.33
N SER A 307 29.62 -11.52 -8.01
CA SER A 307 30.31 -12.81 -7.85
C SER A 307 29.77 -13.64 -6.69
N ALA A 308 29.24 -13.01 -5.63
CA ALA A 308 28.61 -13.72 -4.51
C ALA A 308 27.27 -14.35 -4.94
N ALA A 309 26.48 -13.62 -5.73
CA ALA A 309 25.23 -14.14 -6.29
C ALA A 309 25.48 -15.28 -7.29
N VAL A 310 26.49 -15.17 -8.15
CA VAL A 310 26.89 -16.23 -9.10
C VAL A 310 27.36 -17.49 -8.36
N SER A 311 28.18 -17.33 -7.31
CA SER A 311 28.61 -18.45 -6.46
C SER A 311 27.42 -19.14 -5.77
N ALA A 312 26.48 -18.36 -5.24
CA ALA A 312 25.26 -18.90 -4.65
C ALA A 312 24.39 -19.64 -5.68
N LEU A 313 24.30 -19.14 -6.93
CA LEU A 313 23.57 -19.80 -8.01
C LEU A 313 24.21 -21.14 -8.39
N ASN A 314 25.54 -21.20 -8.50
CA ASN A 314 26.28 -22.44 -8.78
C ASN A 314 25.99 -23.52 -7.74
N ARG A 315 26.00 -23.15 -6.45
CA ARG A 315 25.76 -24.08 -5.34
C ARG A 315 24.30 -24.52 -5.23
N THR A 316 23.34 -23.59 -5.42
CA THR A 316 21.94 -23.83 -5.05
C THR A 316 21.01 -24.14 -6.21
N ARG A 317 21.45 -23.89 -7.46
CA ARG A 317 20.59 -23.94 -8.66
C ARG A 317 19.30 -23.13 -8.53
N SER A 318 19.32 -22.05 -7.73
CA SER A 318 18.15 -21.25 -7.39
C SER A 318 18.42 -19.75 -7.57
N LEU A 319 17.77 -19.15 -8.58
CA LEU A 319 17.83 -17.70 -8.81
C LEU A 319 17.27 -16.88 -7.66
N SER A 320 16.26 -17.40 -6.95
CA SER A 320 15.72 -16.75 -5.75
C SER A 320 16.73 -16.72 -4.62
N SER A 321 17.47 -17.81 -4.40
CA SER A 321 18.51 -17.87 -3.37
C SER A 321 19.69 -16.95 -3.72
N ALA A 322 20.09 -16.91 -4.99
CA ALA A 322 21.13 -16.00 -5.47
C ALA A 322 20.75 -14.52 -5.34
N SER A 323 19.47 -14.19 -5.57
CA SER A 323 18.97 -12.81 -5.46
C SER A 323 18.98 -12.29 -4.02
N LEU A 324 18.70 -13.15 -3.04
CA LEU A 324 18.71 -12.78 -1.61
C LEU A 324 20.11 -12.41 -1.08
N VAL A 325 21.15 -12.94 -1.72
CA VAL A 325 22.55 -12.71 -1.35
C VAL A 325 23.13 -11.48 -2.04
N SER A 326 22.48 -10.96 -3.09
CA SER A 326 23.05 -9.87 -3.89
C SER A 326 22.92 -8.51 -3.19
N GLU A 327 24.05 -7.96 -2.76
CA GLU A 327 24.13 -6.58 -2.23
C GLU A 327 23.79 -5.54 -3.30
N LEU A 328 24.07 -5.85 -4.57
CA LEU A 328 23.80 -4.99 -5.72
C LEU A 328 22.29 -4.74 -5.89
N LEU A 329 21.44 -5.74 -5.64
CA LEU A 329 19.98 -5.59 -5.66
C LEU A 329 19.47 -4.71 -4.51
N LEU A 330 20.05 -4.84 -3.32
CA LEU A 330 19.67 -4.01 -2.16
C LEU A 330 20.02 -2.53 -2.39
N ILE A 331 21.20 -2.26 -2.96
CA ILE A 331 21.65 -0.90 -3.29
C ILE A 331 20.74 -0.28 -4.35
N ASN A 332 20.43 -1.01 -5.42
CA ASN A 332 19.58 -0.52 -6.50
C ASN A 332 18.13 -0.28 -6.02
N ALA A 333 17.57 -1.18 -5.23
CA ALA A 333 16.24 -1.00 -4.64
C ALA A 333 16.17 0.26 -3.75
N GLY A 334 17.23 0.53 -2.97
CA GLY A 334 17.35 1.76 -2.18
C GLY A 334 17.37 3.02 -3.05
N ASN A 335 18.14 3.01 -4.14
CA ASN A 335 18.22 4.13 -5.08
C ASN A 335 16.89 4.41 -5.78
N ASP A 336 16.17 3.37 -6.21
CA ASP A 336 14.87 3.49 -6.87
C ASP A 336 13.78 4.06 -5.94
N ALA A 337 13.77 3.63 -4.67
CA ALA A 337 12.87 4.17 -3.67
C ALA A 337 13.10 5.68 -3.45
N VAL A 338 14.37 6.10 -3.35
CA VAL A 338 14.73 7.52 -3.21
C VAL A 338 14.35 8.34 -4.46
N ALA A 339 14.54 7.79 -5.66
CA ALA A 339 14.14 8.44 -6.91
C ALA A 339 12.62 8.64 -6.98
N THR A 340 11.84 7.64 -6.57
CA THR A 340 10.37 7.71 -6.52
C THR A 340 9.89 8.79 -5.55
N LEU A 341 10.49 8.86 -4.36
CA LEU A 341 10.19 9.88 -3.37
C LEU A 341 10.49 11.29 -3.90
N ARG A 342 11.65 11.49 -4.54
CA ARG A 342 12.03 12.77 -5.15
C ARG A 342 11.01 13.23 -6.19
N TYR A 343 10.53 12.31 -7.03
CA TYR A 343 9.50 12.59 -8.02
C TYR A 343 8.19 13.02 -7.36
N GLY A 344 7.73 12.28 -6.34
CA GLY A 344 6.53 12.61 -5.57
C GLY A 344 6.59 14.00 -4.93
N VAL A 345 7.69 14.31 -4.23
CA VAL A 345 7.91 15.63 -3.59
C VAL A 345 7.90 16.77 -4.63
N THR A 346 8.50 16.55 -5.80
CA THR A 346 8.50 17.54 -6.89
C THR A 346 7.07 17.83 -7.38
N ASN A 347 6.22 16.81 -7.50
CA ASN A 347 4.82 16.97 -7.88
C ASN A 347 4.01 17.69 -6.80
N VAL A 348 4.19 17.34 -5.52
CA VAL A 348 3.54 18.03 -4.39
C VAL A 348 3.92 19.51 -4.38
N LYS A 349 5.21 19.83 -4.56
CA LYS A 349 5.71 21.21 -4.66
C LYS A 349 5.04 21.98 -5.80
N ARG A 350 4.80 21.35 -6.95
CA ARG A 350 4.11 21.97 -8.09
C ARG A 350 2.63 22.25 -7.80
N LEU A 351 2.00 21.47 -6.94
CA LEU A 351 0.57 21.54 -6.60
C LEU A 351 0.29 22.24 -5.27
N SER A 352 1.30 22.79 -4.59
CA SER A 352 1.20 23.29 -3.21
C SER A 352 0.07 24.30 -2.99
N THR A 353 -0.21 25.16 -3.96
CA THR A 353 -1.28 26.17 -3.89
C THR A 353 -2.69 25.61 -4.10
N LYS A 354 -2.82 24.32 -4.42
CA LYS A 354 -4.09 23.63 -4.72
C LYS A 354 -4.39 22.47 -3.77
N LEU A 355 -3.55 22.21 -2.78
CA LEU A 355 -3.78 21.16 -1.78
C LEU A 355 -4.92 21.56 -0.85
N ASN A 356 -5.83 20.63 -0.59
CA ASN A 356 -6.86 20.81 0.46
C ASN A 356 -6.32 20.38 1.83
N ALA A 357 -7.06 20.71 2.91
CA ALA A 357 -6.63 20.44 4.29
C ALA A 357 -6.22 18.96 4.52
N ARG A 358 -7.04 18.01 4.05
CA ARG A 358 -6.76 16.58 4.17
C ARG A 358 -5.46 16.18 3.45
N GLN A 359 -5.24 16.68 2.24
CA GLN A 359 -4.02 16.40 1.48
C GLN A 359 -2.78 17.01 2.14
N SER A 360 -2.91 18.17 2.78
CA SER A 360 -1.85 18.78 3.56
C SER A 360 -1.52 17.95 4.81
N ASP A 361 -2.53 17.43 5.50
CA ASP A 361 -2.35 16.54 6.65
C ASP A 361 -1.65 15.22 6.25
N GLU A 362 -2.05 14.61 5.15
CA GLU A 362 -1.42 13.39 4.60
C GLU A 362 0.06 13.65 4.24
N VAL A 363 0.38 14.81 3.66
CA VAL A 363 1.79 15.19 3.39
C VAL A 363 2.58 15.37 4.69
N GLN A 364 1.97 15.99 5.71
CA GLN A 364 2.60 16.18 7.02
C GLN A 364 2.89 14.85 7.72
N GLU A 365 1.97 13.89 7.65
CA GLU A 365 2.15 12.53 8.19
C GLU A 365 3.36 11.83 7.54
N GLN A 366 3.49 11.91 6.20
CA GLN A 366 4.62 11.30 5.49
C GLN A 366 5.95 11.98 5.83
N ILE A 367 5.98 13.30 6.04
CA ILE A 367 7.20 14.01 6.50
C ILE A 367 7.66 13.47 7.85
N LEU A 368 6.72 13.23 8.77
CA LEU A 368 7.04 12.72 10.11
C LEU A 368 7.59 11.29 10.07
N VAL A 369 7.01 10.41 9.24
CA VAL A 369 7.54 9.06 9.03
C VAL A 369 8.99 9.13 8.53
N LEU A 370 9.26 9.99 7.56
CA LEU A 370 10.62 10.16 7.00
C LEU A 370 11.60 10.74 8.04
N GLN A 371 11.16 11.71 8.85
CA GLN A 371 11.96 12.25 9.94
C GLN A 371 12.28 11.20 11.01
N GLY A 372 11.30 10.37 11.39
CA GLY A 372 11.50 9.25 12.32
C GLY A 372 12.50 8.22 11.81
N LEU A 373 12.45 7.89 10.51
CA LEU A 373 13.43 7.01 9.87
C LEU A 373 14.85 7.60 9.89
N LEU A 374 15.00 8.91 9.67
CA LEU A 374 16.29 9.61 9.73
C LEU A 374 16.83 9.72 11.16
N ALA A 375 15.97 10.01 12.14
CA ALA A 375 16.32 10.08 13.56
C ALA A 375 16.85 8.72 14.07
N LYS A 376 16.17 7.62 13.72
CA LYS A 376 16.60 6.25 14.04
C LYS A 376 17.98 5.90 13.49
N ARG A 377 18.37 6.47 12.34
CA ARG A 377 19.71 6.28 11.75
C ARG A 377 20.78 7.16 12.42
N ARG A 378 20.39 8.30 13.00
CA ARG A 378 21.29 9.27 13.67
C ARG A 378 21.42 9.03 15.18
N GLY A 379 20.68 8.06 15.75
CA GLY A 379 20.68 7.80 17.19
C GLY A 379 19.88 8.79 18.03
N GLY A 380 19.02 9.61 17.39
CA GLY A 380 18.10 10.53 18.08
C GLY A 380 16.72 9.90 18.29
N GLU A 381 15.98 10.39 19.29
CA GLU A 381 14.60 9.96 19.56
C GLU A 381 13.62 10.55 18.53
N ALA A 382 12.66 9.75 18.08
CA ALA A 382 11.76 10.14 17.00
C ALA A 382 10.66 11.10 17.51
N PRO A 383 10.42 12.25 16.87
CA PRO A 383 9.25 13.07 17.15
C PRO A 383 7.98 12.25 16.87
N GLN A 384 7.04 12.23 17.83
CA GLN A 384 5.78 11.50 17.71
C GLN A 384 4.62 12.46 17.42
N GLN A 385 3.76 12.09 16.48
CA GLN A 385 2.47 12.75 16.29
C GLN A 385 1.51 12.28 17.39
N LEU A 386 0.94 13.22 18.15
CA LEU A 386 0.06 12.97 19.31
C LEU A 386 -1.36 12.50 18.91
N THR A 387 -1.49 11.56 17.96
CA THR A 387 -2.81 11.13 17.44
C THR A 387 -3.50 10.08 18.32
N ALA A 388 -2.74 9.21 18.99
CA ALA A 388 -3.30 8.16 19.85
C ALA A 388 -3.62 8.68 21.27
N PRO A 389 -4.78 8.36 21.86
CA PRO A 389 -5.10 8.73 23.24
C PRO A 389 -4.11 8.07 24.21
N TRP A 390 -3.72 8.78 25.28
CA TRP A 390 -2.80 8.21 26.26
C TRP A 390 -3.54 7.22 27.16
N PRO A 391 -2.91 6.08 27.51
CA PRO A 391 -3.49 5.19 28.50
C PRO A 391 -3.44 5.86 29.88
N ALA A 392 -4.49 5.66 30.68
CA ALA A 392 -4.55 6.19 32.04
C ALA A 392 -3.92 5.21 33.05
N TYR A 393 -3.35 5.74 34.15
CA TYR A 393 -2.89 4.98 35.34
C TYR A 393 -4.11 4.44 36.10
N THR A 394 -4.78 3.44 35.53
CA THR A 394 -6.09 2.93 35.97
C THR A 394 -6.01 1.73 36.90
N GLU A 395 -4.98 1.62 37.73
CA GLU A 395 -5.09 0.71 38.88
C GLU A 395 -6.30 1.19 39.70
N VAL A 396 -7.33 0.33 39.80
CA VAL A 396 -8.68 0.73 40.24
C VAL A 396 -8.63 1.26 41.68
N SER A 397 -8.52 2.58 41.82
CA SER A 397 -8.56 3.27 43.10
C SER A 397 -9.99 3.63 43.48
N ARG A 398 -10.37 3.44 44.75
CA ARG A 398 -11.71 3.85 45.23
C ARG A 398 -11.76 5.34 45.55
N LYS A 399 -10.59 6.00 45.67
CA LYS A 399 -10.46 7.45 45.83
C LYS A 399 -9.56 8.06 44.76
N HIS A 400 -9.94 9.25 44.29
CA HIS A 400 -9.22 10.03 43.29
C HIS A 400 -8.34 11.06 43.97
N LEU A 401 -8.54 12.35 43.71
CA LEU A 401 -7.81 13.43 44.35
C LEU A 401 -8.24 13.51 45.83
N THR A 402 -7.27 13.61 46.75
CA THR A 402 -7.49 13.72 48.21
C THR A 402 -6.95 15.02 48.78
N SER A 403 -6.03 15.66 48.07
CA SER A 403 -5.61 17.04 48.29
C SER A 403 -5.09 17.66 47.00
N LEU A 404 -5.20 18.98 46.89
CA LEU A 404 -4.67 19.78 45.79
C LEU A 404 -4.03 21.04 46.35
N HIS A 405 -2.86 21.39 45.82
CA HIS A 405 -2.16 22.63 46.09
C HIS A 405 -1.79 23.29 44.76
N ILE A 406 -2.40 24.44 44.48
CA ILE A 406 -2.10 25.29 43.33
C ILE A 406 -1.22 26.43 43.84
N GLU A 407 0.09 26.26 43.73
CA GLU A 407 1.05 27.31 44.07
C GLU A 407 0.91 28.48 43.11
N ARG A 408 0.80 28.19 41.80
CA ARG A 408 0.57 29.19 40.76
C ARG A 408 -0.17 28.60 39.56
N HIS A 409 -1.29 29.20 39.16
CA HIS A 409 -1.98 28.90 37.90
C HIS A 409 -3.02 29.97 37.57
N ARG A 410 -2.92 30.66 36.42
CA ARG A 410 -3.89 31.67 35.94
C ARG A 410 -4.52 32.55 37.04
N GLY A 411 -3.66 33.28 37.74
CA GLY A 411 -4.06 34.17 38.82
C GLY A 411 -4.34 33.49 40.16
N LEU A 412 -4.60 32.18 40.22
CA LEU A 412 -4.62 31.44 41.49
C LEU A 412 -3.19 31.38 42.05
N LYS A 413 -3.04 31.73 43.34
CA LYS A 413 -1.75 31.67 44.05
C LYS A 413 -1.95 31.03 45.43
N ASN A 414 -1.12 30.05 45.76
CA ASN A 414 -1.11 29.32 47.03
C ASN A 414 -2.49 28.84 47.50
N LEU A 415 -3.30 28.31 46.57
CA LEU A 415 -4.60 27.74 46.90
C LEU A 415 -4.43 26.30 47.36
N VAL A 416 -4.90 25.99 48.57
CA VAL A 416 -4.93 24.63 49.12
C VAL A 416 -6.37 24.15 49.20
N LEU A 417 -6.63 22.97 48.64
CA LEU A 417 -7.90 22.26 48.71
C LEU A 417 -7.70 20.93 49.43
N GLU A 418 -8.25 20.82 50.63
CA GLU A 418 -8.13 19.60 51.45
C GLU A 418 -9.43 18.79 51.43
N GLN A 419 -9.29 17.47 51.35
CA GLN A 419 -10.40 16.51 51.51
C GLN A 419 -11.58 16.78 50.57
N PRO A 420 -11.35 16.83 49.24
CA PRO A 420 -12.44 16.87 48.28
C PRO A 420 -13.34 15.65 48.45
N GLY A 421 -14.64 15.86 48.29
CA GLY A 421 -15.63 14.80 48.27
C GLY A 421 -15.69 14.10 46.91
N ARG A 422 -16.74 13.31 46.73
CA ARG A 422 -17.09 12.78 45.40
C ARG A 422 -17.73 13.86 44.54
N ILE A 423 -18.47 14.79 45.14
CA ILE A 423 -19.01 15.99 44.50
C ILE A 423 -18.38 17.23 45.13
N ASN A 424 -17.76 18.06 44.31
CA ASN A 424 -17.03 19.24 44.76
C ASN A 424 -17.59 20.49 44.07
N LEU A 425 -18.30 21.32 44.81
CA LEU A 425 -18.88 22.58 44.31
C LEU A 425 -17.90 23.72 44.53
N ILE A 426 -17.49 24.39 43.46
CA ILE A 426 -16.56 25.51 43.49
C ILE A 426 -17.35 26.79 43.26
N VAL A 427 -17.47 27.59 44.33
CA VAL A 427 -18.26 28.82 44.37
C VAL A 427 -17.37 30.02 44.74
N GLY A 428 -17.92 31.22 44.60
CA GLY A 428 -17.24 32.47 44.94
C GLY A 428 -17.59 33.58 43.98
N ASN A 429 -17.09 34.78 44.27
CA ASN A 429 -17.34 35.99 43.46
C ASN A 429 -16.92 35.81 41.99
N ASN A 430 -17.40 36.72 41.13
CA ASN A 430 -16.89 36.84 39.78
C ASN A 430 -15.37 37.07 39.79
N ASN A 431 -14.67 36.44 38.85
CA ASN A 431 -13.20 36.50 38.75
C ASN A 431 -12.42 35.89 39.94
N ALA A 432 -13.08 35.12 40.82
CA ALA A 432 -12.40 34.40 41.91
C ALA A 432 -11.46 33.27 41.41
N GLY A 433 -11.55 32.89 40.12
CA GLY A 433 -10.72 31.83 39.52
C GLY A 433 -11.37 30.44 39.48
N LYS A 434 -12.71 30.37 39.51
CA LYS A 434 -13.47 29.11 39.48
C LYS A 434 -13.15 28.23 38.26
N THR A 435 -13.22 28.78 37.05
CA THR A 435 -12.86 28.05 35.82
C THR A 435 -11.36 27.71 35.79
N SER A 436 -10.49 28.64 36.21
CA SER A 436 -9.05 28.39 36.34
C SER A 436 -8.74 27.24 37.30
N PHE A 437 -9.57 27.01 38.32
CA PHE A 437 -9.44 25.87 39.22
C PHE A 437 -9.72 24.55 38.49
N LEU A 438 -10.77 24.46 37.67
CA LEU A 438 -11.02 23.26 36.86
C LEU A 438 -9.90 23.02 35.84
N GLU A 439 -9.39 24.08 35.21
CA GLU A 439 -8.23 23.99 34.30
C GLU A 439 -6.98 23.46 35.02
N ALA A 440 -6.73 23.87 36.27
CA ALA A 440 -5.64 23.34 37.08
C ALA A 440 -5.80 21.85 37.40
N VAL A 441 -7.01 21.40 37.77
CA VAL A 441 -7.30 19.98 37.99
C VAL A 441 -7.10 19.18 36.70
N SER A 442 -7.57 19.70 35.56
CA SER A 442 -7.36 19.10 34.24
C SER A 442 -5.87 18.95 33.93
N LEU A 443 -5.08 20.02 34.10
CA LEU A 443 -3.65 20.02 33.83
C LEU A 443 -2.90 19.01 34.72
N LEU A 444 -3.26 18.92 36.01
CA LEU A 444 -2.67 17.95 36.92
C LEU A 444 -2.93 16.50 36.47
N ILE A 445 -4.14 16.18 36.02
CA ILE A 445 -4.50 14.80 35.63
C ILE A 445 -3.91 14.40 34.29
N HIS A 446 -3.83 15.32 33.33
CA HIS A 446 -3.24 15.07 32.02
C HIS A 446 -1.70 14.99 32.04
N GLN A 447 -1.05 15.32 33.17
CA GLN A 447 0.39 15.17 33.36
C GLN A 447 1.20 15.90 32.26
N SER A 448 2.18 15.25 31.65
CA SER A 448 3.03 15.79 30.57
C SER A 448 2.36 15.78 29.19
N ASP A 449 1.04 15.56 29.09
CA ASP A 449 0.37 15.60 27.79
C ASP A 449 -0.07 17.04 27.43
N PRO A 450 0.59 17.71 26.46
CA PRO A 450 0.24 19.08 26.10
C PRO A 450 -1.14 19.19 25.44
N ARG A 451 -1.77 18.10 24.99
CA ARG A 451 -3.12 18.14 24.42
C ARG A 451 -4.17 18.57 25.44
N GLY A 452 -4.03 18.15 26.70
CA GLY A 452 -4.93 18.60 27.78
C GLY A 452 -4.87 20.11 27.96
N LEU A 453 -3.65 20.67 27.89
CA LEU A 453 -3.42 22.12 27.94
C LEU A 453 -4.01 22.81 26.70
N PHE A 454 -3.70 22.35 25.49
CA PHE A 454 -4.23 22.95 24.26
C PHE A 454 -5.75 22.88 24.18
N GLU A 455 -6.35 21.81 24.69
CA GLU A 455 -7.81 21.67 24.74
C GLU A 455 -8.44 22.69 25.68
N THR A 456 -7.88 22.90 26.87
CA THR A 456 -8.35 23.97 27.78
C THR A 456 -8.17 25.37 27.17
N LEU A 457 -7.10 25.60 26.42
CA LEU A 457 -6.84 26.85 25.70
C LEU A 457 -7.83 27.09 24.56
N ARG A 458 -8.09 26.09 23.70
CA ARG A 458 -9.08 26.18 22.62
C ARG A 458 -10.46 26.56 23.15
N ARG A 459 -10.88 25.93 24.26
CA ARG A 459 -12.16 26.19 24.91
C ARG A 459 -12.27 27.63 25.41
N ARG A 460 -11.19 28.16 25.98
CA ARG A 460 -11.13 29.54 26.47
C ARG A 460 -11.07 30.55 25.33
N ALA A 461 -10.25 30.30 24.32
CA ALA A 461 -9.99 31.20 23.20
C ALA A 461 -11.16 31.28 22.21
N ARG A 462 -11.94 30.19 22.06
CA ARG A 462 -13.05 30.07 21.09
C ARG A 462 -12.63 30.12 19.61
N TRP A 463 -11.36 29.84 19.31
CA TRP A 463 -10.82 29.65 17.95
C TRP A 463 -9.76 28.53 17.99
N ASP A 464 -9.38 27.97 16.83
CA ASP A 464 -8.41 26.87 16.78
C ASP A 464 -6.99 27.39 17.04
N VAL A 465 -6.55 27.21 18.28
CA VAL A 465 -5.28 27.70 18.83
C VAL A 465 -4.05 27.07 18.14
N LEU A 466 -4.21 25.95 17.41
CA LEU A 466 -3.09 25.28 16.76
C LEU A 466 -2.66 25.90 15.43
N THR A 467 -3.42 26.85 14.87
CA THR A 467 -3.05 27.49 13.60
C THR A 467 -2.22 28.76 13.74
N ASP A 468 -2.14 29.35 14.94
CA ASP A 468 -1.41 30.60 15.18
C ASP A 468 -0.65 30.58 16.52
N MET A 469 0.64 30.24 16.45
CA MET A 469 1.51 30.13 17.63
C MET A 469 1.85 31.50 18.26
N GLU A 470 1.78 32.60 17.49
CA GLU A 470 2.07 33.94 18.01
C GLU A 470 1.03 34.38 19.03
N TRP A 471 -0.23 34.02 18.78
CA TRP A 471 -1.35 34.26 19.69
C TRP A 471 -1.45 33.22 20.81
N LEU A 472 -0.97 31.99 20.59
CA LEU A 472 -0.99 30.95 21.61
C LEU A 472 -0.03 31.25 22.77
N LYS A 473 1.21 31.65 22.47
CA LYS A 473 2.26 31.80 23.49
C LYS A 473 1.87 32.72 24.67
N PRO A 474 1.27 33.91 24.46
CA PRO A 474 0.82 34.78 25.55
C PRO A 474 -0.31 34.20 26.41
N GLU A 475 -1.11 33.30 25.84
CA GLU A 475 -2.26 32.68 26.53
C GLU A 475 -1.88 31.45 27.37
N LEU A 476 -0.64 30.94 27.22
CA LEU A 476 -0.13 29.83 28.01
C LEU A 476 -0.12 30.19 29.50
N PRO A 477 -0.61 29.31 30.40
CA PRO A 477 -0.70 29.58 31.83
C PRO A 477 0.64 29.43 32.54
N CYS A 478 1.72 29.99 31.97
CA CYS A 478 3.09 29.80 32.42
C CYS A 478 3.59 30.93 33.33
N PRO A 479 4.37 30.63 34.39
CA PRO A 479 4.58 29.28 34.93
C PRO A 479 3.33 28.76 35.64
N ALA A 480 3.10 27.45 35.59
CA ALA A 480 2.14 26.75 36.45
C ALA A 480 2.85 25.76 37.38
N MET A 481 2.40 25.70 38.63
CA MET A 481 2.90 24.80 39.66
C MET A 481 1.72 24.25 40.44
N ILE A 482 1.41 22.97 40.21
CA ILE A 482 0.25 22.31 40.80
C ILE A 482 0.71 20.96 41.35
N SER A 483 0.34 20.67 42.60
CA SER A 483 0.68 19.43 43.29
C SER A 483 -0.49 18.91 44.09
N GLY A 484 -0.44 17.66 44.53
CA GLY A 484 -1.53 17.07 45.30
C GLY A 484 -1.24 15.64 45.72
N ARG A 485 -2.28 14.98 46.21
CA ARG A 485 -2.29 13.54 46.50
C ARG A 485 -3.45 12.88 45.78
N PHE A 486 -3.21 11.72 45.21
CA PHE A 486 -4.19 10.94 44.46
C PHE A 486 -4.16 9.48 44.91
N GLY A 487 -5.33 8.85 44.96
CA GLY A 487 -5.47 7.43 45.29
C GLY A 487 -6.03 7.16 46.68
N ASP A 488 -6.16 5.87 47.00
CA ASP A 488 -6.34 5.37 48.37
C ASP A 488 -4.99 5.16 49.06
N PRO A 489 -4.92 5.14 50.40
CA PRO A 489 -3.67 4.93 51.12
C PRO A 489 -2.90 3.67 50.68
N PRO A 490 -1.59 3.77 50.37
CA PRO A 490 -0.79 5.00 50.36
C PRO A 490 -1.13 5.91 49.17
N GLN A 491 -1.44 7.18 49.46
CA GLN A 491 -1.78 8.16 48.43
C GLN A 491 -0.51 8.62 47.71
N ASP A 492 -0.48 8.44 46.39
CA ASP A 492 0.64 8.84 45.56
C ASP A 492 0.72 10.37 45.45
N GLU A 493 1.94 10.88 45.52
CA GLU A 493 2.21 12.28 45.24
C GLU A 493 2.10 12.55 43.75
N VAL A 494 1.40 13.63 43.41
CA VAL A 494 1.22 14.07 42.04
C VAL A 494 1.67 15.53 41.92
N SER A 495 2.39 15.85 40.85
CA SER A 495 2.72 17.23 40.52
C SER A 495 2.83 17.46 39.02
N VAL A 496 2.57 18.69 38.60
CA VAL A 496 2.85 19.20 37.25
C VAL A 496 3.46 20.60 37.35
N HIS A 497 4.55 20.80 36.62
CA HIS A 497 5.24 22.07 36.43
C HIS A 497 5.22 22.43 34.94
N LEU A 498 4.76 23.64 34.64
CA LEU A 498 4.67 24.16 33.29
C LEU A 498 5.55 25.40 33.16
N SER A 499 6.42 25.44 32.17
CA SER A 499 7.30 26.57 31.88
C SER A 499 7.43 26.80 30.38
N VAL A 500 7.86 28.00 29.99
CA VAL A 500 8.19 28.36 28.61
C VAL A 500 9.53 29.07 28.60
N THR A 501 10.43 28.65 27.72
CA THR A 501 11.74 29.27 27.50
C THR A 501 11.81 29.88 26.10
N ASP A 502 12.61 30.94 25.95
CA ASP A 502 12.79 31.64 24.66
C ASP A 502 13.97 31.08 23.84
N ASP A 503 14.77 30.18 24.42
CA ASP A 503 15.95 29.59 23.79
C ASP A 503 15.67 28.13 23.40
N PRO A 504 15.98 27.71 22.15
CA PRO A 504 15.84 26.32 21.72
C PRO A 504 16.95 25.45 22.36
N ASP A 505 16.59 24.23 22.75
CA ASP A 505 17.55 23.24 23.26
C ASP A 505 18.50 22.71 22.16
N ASP A 506 18.05 22.71 20.89
CA ASP A 506 18.83 22.26 19.74
C ASP A 506 19.44 23.45 18.95
N PRO A 507 20.78 23.58 18.88
CA PRO A 507 21.45 24.64 18.14
C PRO A 507 21.25 24.58 16.61
N GLU A 508 20.77 23.47 16.04
CA GLU A 508 20.42 23.35 14.62
C GLU A 508 18.99 23.85 14.30
N THR A 509 18.19 24.22 15.31
CA THR A 509 16.83 24.74 15.11
C THR A 509 16.85 26.01 14.28
N ASN A 510 16.14 26.00 13.14
CA ASN A 510 16.01 27.18 12.29
C ASN A 510 15.34 28.32 13.08
N ARG A 511 16.10 29.35 13.42
CA ARG A 511 15.65 30.49 14.24
C ARG A 511 14.54 31.33 13.58
N ALA A 512 14.32 31.16 12.27
CA ALA A 512 13.27 31.87 11.57
C ALA A 512 11.88 31.37 12.02
N GLY A 513 11.14 32.22 12.75
CA GLY A 513 9.80 31.90 13.25
C GLY A 513 9.77 31.12 14.57
N PHE A 514 10.90 30.92 15.24
CA PHE A 514 10.92 30.28 16.56
C PHE A 514 10.38 31.24 17.63
N LEU A 515 9.40 30.80 18.41
CA LEU A 515 8.77 31.59 19.46
C LEU A 515 9.18 31.15 20.86
N GLY A 516 9.51 29.88 21.07
CA GLY A 516 9.94 29.36 22.36
C GLY A 516 9.70 27.86 22.50
N VAL A 517 10.12 27.30 23.63
CA VAL A 517 9.89 25.91 23.99
C VAL A 517 8.91 25.85 25.15
N LEU A 518 7.79 25.14 24.97
CA LEU A 518 6.88 24.80 26.05
C LEU A 518 7.35 23.51 26.73
N GLU A 519 7.55 23.57 28.03
CA GLU A 519 7.98 22.42 28.83
C GLU A 519 6.94 22.07 29.89
N ILE A 520 6.58 20.79 29.96
CA ILE A 520 5.71 20.22 30.99
C ILE A 520 6.47 19.10 31.69
N GLU A 521 6.81 19.30 32.97
CA GLU A 521 7.36 18.27 33.83
C GLU A 521 6.28 17.76 34.78
N ALA A 522 6.12 16.45 34.88
CA ALA A 522 5.09 15.85 35.71
C ALA A 522 5.62 14.65 36.49
N LYS A 523 5.02 14.42 37.67
CA LYS A 523 5.33 13.30 38.55
C LYS A 523 4.04 12.65 39.03
N PHE A 524 4.01 11.32 39.02
CA PHE A 524 2.96 10.52 39.64
C PHE A 524 3.61 9.34 40.36
N GLY A 525 3.54 9.33 41.70
CA GLY A 525 4.27 8.37 42.53
C GLY A 525 5.78 8.48 42.28
N ASN A 526 6.42 7.37 41.86
CA ASN A 526 7.85 7.36 41.51
C ASN A 526 8.12 7.60 40.01
N LYS A 527 7.09 7.86 39.21
CA LYS A 527 7.21 8.01 37.76
C LYS A 527 7.37 9.47 37.39
N HIS A 528 8.40 9.76 36.61
CA HIS A 528 8.68 11.08 36.06
C HIS A 528 8.35 11.09 34.57
N GLN A 529 7.71 12.17 34.12
CA GLN A 529 7.35 12.40 32.74
C GLN A 529 7.70 13.83 32.35
N ARG A 530 8.17 14.03 31.12
CA ARG A 530 8.50 15.34 30.58
C ARG A 530 8.05 15.43 29.14
N SER A 531 7.48 16.57 28.76
CA SER A 531 7.21 16.91 27.36
C SER A 531 7.77 18.26 27.00
N THR A 532 8.33 18.36 25.81
CA THR A 532 8.95 19.57 25.27
C THR A 532 8.31 19.86 23.92
N SER A 533 7.65 20.99 23.75
CA SER A 533 6.97 21.36 22.50
C SER A 533 7.55 22.63 21.90
N ASP A 534 8.09 22.53 20.69
CA ASP A 534 8.62 23.68 19.95
C ASP A 534 7.45 24.54 19.43
N LEU A 535 7.44 25.81 19.82
CA LEU A 535 6.46 26.81 19.36
C LEU A 535 7.08 27.57 18.19
N VAL A 536 6.58 27.33 16.97
CA VAL A 536 7.11 27.92 15.74
C VAL A 536 5.98 28.49 14.89
N VAL A 537 6.15 29.72 14.39
CA VAL A 537 5.18 30.46 13.57
C VAL A 537 4.77 29.65 12.35
N GLY A 538 3.45 29.54 12.13
CA GLY A 538 2.87 28.89 10.96
C GLY A 538 3.01 27.37 10.94
N THR A 539 3.43 26.73 12.04
CA THR A 539 3.53 25.27 12.15
C THR A 539 2.88 24.78 13.44
N ALA A 540 2.25 23.60 13.39
CA ALA A 540 1.77 22.93 14.60
C ALA A 540 2.94 22.60 15.54
N PRO A 541 2.73 22.58 16.88
CA PRO A 541 3.79 22.31 17.83
C PRO A 541 4.41 20.94 17.58
N ARG A 542 5.74 20.86 17.61
CA ARG A 542 6.46 19.58 17.58
C ARG A 542 6.77 19.17 19.00
N THR A 543 6.18 18.08 19.47
CA THR A 543 6.35 17.60 20.85
C THR A 543 7.31 16.42 20.91
N THR A 544 8.33 16.55 21.74
CA THR A 544 9.21 15.47 22.22
C THR A 544 8.75 15.03 23.60
N LEU A 545 8.76 13.72 23.87
CA LEU A 545 8.22 13.12 25.09
C LEU A 545 9.27 12.21 25.74
N VAL A 546 9.44 12.31 27.06
CA VAL A 546 10.39 11.52 27.86
C VAL A 546 9.69 10.93 29.09
N GLY A 547 9.90 9.64 29.35
CA GLY A 547 9.28 8.91 30.47
C GLY A 547 8.04 8.09 30.09
N GLU A 548 7.39 7.47 31.08
CA GLU A 548 6.20 6.65 30.87
C GLU A 548 4.95 7.54 30.71
N GLN A 549 4.60 7.84 29.46
CA GLN A 549 3.53 8.78 29.11
C GLN A 549 2.14 8.23 29.44
N ARG A 550 1.53 8.74 30.53
CA ARG A 550 0.17 8.37 30.94
C ARG A 550 -0.53 9.48 31.72
N TRP A 551 -1.85 9.56 31.54
CA TRP A 551 -2.71 10.36 32.41
C TRP A 551 -2.94 9.65 33.74
N ILE A 552 -3.28 10.38 34.80
CA ILE A 552 -3.59 9.76 36.10
C ILE A 552 -4.84 8.90 36.00
N CYS A 553 -5.92 9.46 35.48
CA CYS A 553 -7.19 8.76 35.29
C CYS A 553 -7.94 9.37 34.10
N PRO A 554 -8.98 8.69 33.57
CA PRO A 554 -9.87 9.31 32.59
C PRO A 554 -10.39 10.65 33.10
N THR A 555 -10.24 11.72 32.33
CA THR A 555 -10.74 13.04 32.72
C THR A 555 -11.45 13.71 31.57
N LEU A 556 -12.64 14.24 31.83
CA LEU A 556 -13.43 14.97 30.85
C LEU A 556 -13.80 16.34 31.38
N PHE A 557 -13.75 17.33 30.48
CA PHE A 557 -14.11 18.72 30.77
C PHE A 557 -15.34 19.10 29.95
N HIS A 558 -16.38 19.57 30.62
CA HIS A 558 -17.58 20.14 30.02
C HIS A 558 -17.70 21.63 30.37
N SER A 559 -18.00 22.47 29.37
CA SER A 559 -18.29 23.90 29.57
C SER A 559 -19.40 24.34 28.61
N PRO A 560 -20.34 25.22 29.03
CA PRO A 560 -21.41 25.74 28.16
C PRO A 560 -20.91 26.47 26.93
N PHE A 561 -19.70 27.05 26.99
CA PHE A 561 -19.22 28.00 25.99
C PHE A 561 -18.26 27.38 24.98
N SER A 562 -18.04 26.07 25.06
CA SER A 562 -17.22 25.32 24.12
C SER A 562 -18.04 24.21 23.49
N ALA A 563 -18.05 24.11 22.16
CA ALA A 563 -18.50 22.88 21.51
C ALA A 563 -17.64 21.73 22.03
N SER A 564 -18.28 20.69 22.58
CA SER A 564 -17.55 19.48 22.95
C SER A 564 -16.87 18.92 21.71
N ASP A 565 -15.60 18.55 21.82
CA ASP A 565 -14.90 17.85 20.75
C ASP A 565 -15.76 16.66 20.27
N PRO A 566 -16.15 16.61 18.98
CA PRO A 566 -17.03 15.56 18.46
C PRO A 566 -16.53 14.14 18.73
N THR A 567 -15.21 13.97 18.79
CA THR A 567 -14.60 12.65 19.07
C THR A 567 -14.73 12.25 20.54
N THR A 568 -14.61 13.22 21.45
CA THR A 568 -14.81 13.01 22.89
C THR A 568 -16.23 12.57 23.21
N LEU A 569 -17.24 13.26 22.65
CA LEU A 569 -18.64 12.94 22.91
C LEU A 569 -19.04 11.59 22.29
N GLN A 570 -18.46 11.23 21.13
CA GLN A 570 -18.61 9.90 20.55
C GLN A 570 -18.09 8.81 21.50
N ARG A 571 -16.85 8.94 21.99
CA ARG A 571 -16.23 7.98 22.93
C ARG A 571 -17.06 7.86 24.21
N ALA A 572 -17.51 8.98 24.75
CA ALA A 572 -18.38 9.02 25.91
C ALA A 572 -19.71 8.28 25.65
N ASN A 573 -20.34 8.49 24.49
CA ASN A 573 -21.54 7.75 24.09
C ASN A 573 -21.29 6.24 23.98
N GLU A 574 -20.19 5.82 23.34
CA GLU A 574 -19.85 4.40 23.21
C GLU A 574 -19.68 3.72 24.57
N GLN A 575 -18.99 4.37 25.51
CA GLN A 575 -18.86 3.84 26.88
C GLN A 575 -20.18 3.89 27.64
N ALA A 576 -20.95 4.97 27.52
CA ALA A 576 -22.24 5.11 28.17
C ALA A 576 -23.26 4.05 27.72
N VAL A 577 -23.20 3.60 26.45
CA VAL A 577 -23.99 2.46 25.96
C VAL A 577 -23.52 1.16 26.61
N LYS A 578 -22.21 0.89 26.63
CA LYS A 578 -21.64 -0.34 27.21
C LYS A 578 -21.96 -0.49 28.70
N LEU A 579 -21.98 0.63 29.42
CA LEU A 579 -22.21 0.69 30.86
C LEU A 579 -23.70 0.84 31.24
N GLY A 580 -24.61 0.93 30.28
CA GLY A 580 -26.04 1.15 30.54
C GLY A 580 -26.40 2.56 31.05
N ILE A 581 -25.42 3.48 31.12
CA ILE A 581 -25.62 4.88 31.53
C ILE A 581 -26.61 5.57 30.58
N LYS A 582 -26.47 5.32 29.28
CA LYS A 582 -27.30 5.99 28.27
C LYS A 582 -28.78 5.74 28.50
N ASP A 583 -29.17 4.52 28.86
CA ASP A 583 -30.57 4.19 29.12
C ASP A 583 -31.11 4.92 30.35
N ARG A 584 -30.28 5.07 31.39
CA ARG A 584 -30.64 5.87 32.58
C ARG A 584 -30.79 7.35 32.28
N VAL A 585 -29.90 7.90 31.46
CA VAL A 585 -29.99 9.29 31.00
C VAL A 585 -31.25 9.47 30.16
N LEU A 586 -31.54 8.58 29.22
CA LEU A 586 -32.77 8.64 28.42
C LEU A 586 -34.02 8.52 29.29
N GLN A 587 -34.01 7.66 30.31
CA GLN A 587 -35.11 7.54 31.25
C GLN A 587 -35.33 8.85 32.02
N PHE A 588 -34.26 9.46 32.52
CA PHE A 588 -34.33 10.77 33.17
C PHE A 588 -34.90 11.84 32.23
N LEU A 589 -34.45 11.90 30.97
CA LEU A 589 -34.99 12.85 30.00
C LEU A 589 -36.50 12.63 29.77
N ARG A 590 -36.97 11.39 29.72
CA ARG A 590 -38.41 11.09 29.58
C ARG A 590 -39.23 11.52 30.78
N ASP A 591 -38.72 11.25 31.97
CA ASP A 591 -39.46 11.47 33.22
C ASP A 591 -39.60 12.96 33.55
N PHE A 592 -38.60 13.78 33.20
CA PHE A 592 -38.53 15.17 33.67
C PHE A 592 -38.51 16.24 32.56
N LEU A 593 -38.27 15.88 31.30
CA LEU A 593 -38.11 16.85 30.21
C LEU A 593 -39.06 16.63 29.04
N ASP A 594 -39.15 15.40 28.51
CA ASP A 594 -39.92 15.10 27.31
C ASP A 594 -40.39 13.63 27.29
N VAL A 595 -41.65 13.42 27.70
CA VAL A 595 -42.29 12.09 27.77
C VAL A 595 -42.39 11.39 26.40
N ASP A 596 -42.38 12.15 25.30
CA ASP A 596 -42.51 11.63 23.94
C ASP A 596 -41.15 11.24 23.33
N LEU A 597 -40.04 11.46 24.05
CA LEU A 597 -38.70 11.04 23.64
C LEU A 597 -38.55 9.51 23.70
N LYS A 598 -38.27 8.89 22.55
CA LYS A 598 -38.12 7.41 22.46
C LYS A 598 -36.66 6.98 22.51
N SER A 599 -35.80 7.51 21.66
CA SER A 599 -34.37 7.17 21.64
C SER A 599 -33.53 8.32 21.13
N VAL A 600 -32.23 8.32 21.45
CA VAL A 600 -31.24 9.24 20.88
C VAL A 600 -30.10 8.40 20.34
N GLU A 601 -29.85 8.47 19.04
CA GLU A 601 -28.88 7.62 18.34
C GLU A 601 -27.79 8.47 17.68
N LEU A 602 -26.53 8.04 17.85
CA LEU A 602 -25.40 8.65 17.17
C LEU A 602 -25.40 8.19 15.71
N VAL A 603 -25.48 9.14 14.78
CA VAL A 603 -25.41 8.90 13.34
C VAL A 603 -24.05 9.35 12.79
N ARG A 604 -23.85 9.20 11.48
CA ARG A 604 -22.63 9.67 10.79
C ARG A 604 -22.41 11.18 11.05
N ASP A 605 -21.15 11.57 11.08
CA ASP A 605 -20.69 12.95 11.33
C ASP A 605 -20.81 13.45 12.79
N HIS A 606 -20.75 12.53 13.77
CA HIS A 606 -20.78 12.84 15.22
C HIS A 606 -22.05 13.57 15.68
N ARG A 607 -23.16 13.42 14.95
CA ARG A 607 -24.45 14.03 15.28
C ARG A 607 -25.38 13.03 15.96
N PHE A 608 -26.25 13.54 16.81
CA PHE A 608 -27.28 12.74 17.48
C PHE A 608 -28.64 13.00 16.85
N THR A 609 -29.32 11.92 16.45
CA THR A 609 -30.72 11.97 15.98
C THR A 609 -31.64 11.48 17.08
N VAL A 610 -32.81 12.12 17.19
CA VAL A 610 -33.79 11.82 18.24
C VAL A 610 -35.01 11.17 17.61
N THR A 611 -35.34 9.96 18.05
CA THR A 611 -36.63 9.35 17.75
C THR A 611 -37.65 9.89 18.74
N HIS A 612 -38.68 10.56 18.24
CA HIS A 612 -39.70 11.23 19.05
C HIS A 612 -41.10 10.83 18.57
N ALA A 613 -42.07 10.67 19.49
CA ALA A 613 -43.40 10.17 19.15
C ALA A 613 -44.16 11.06 18.17
N GLN A 614 -43.99 12.38 18.28
CA GLN A 614 -44.75 13.37 17.50
C GLN A 614 -43.98 14.05 16.35
N ARG A 615 -42.70 13.72 16.13
CA ARG A 615 -41.86 14.42 15.13
C ARG A 615 -41.29 13.44 14.11
N VAL A 616 -41.67 13.61 12.84
CA VAL A 616 -41.19 12.82 11.70
C VAL A 616 -40.84 13.77 10.55
N PRO A 617 -39.64 13.68 9.94
CA PRO A 617 -38.55 12.72 10.21
C PRO A 617 -37.87 12.98 11.56
N SER A 618 -37.12 11.99 12.07
CA SER A 618 -36.36 12.09 13.33
C SER A 618 -35.41 13.28 13.29
N PRO A 619 -35.65 14.32 14.11
CA PRO A 619 -34.85 15.53 14.04
C PRO A 619 -33.51 15.36 14.77
N ASP A 620 -32.58 16.27 14.49
CA ASP A 620 -31.29 16.36 15.17
C ASP A 620 -31.48 16.79 16.63
N LEU A 621 -30.62 16.33 17.55
CA LEU A 621 -30.64 16.71 18.96
C LEU A 621 -30.53 18.23 19.15
N SER A 622 -29.81 18.93 18.26
CA SER A 622 -29.70 20.39 18.25
C SER A 622 -31.03 21.13 18.04
N SER A 623 -32.08 20.44 17.61
CA SER A 623 -33.44 21.01 17.46
C SER A 623 -34.28 20.96 18.74
N PHE A 624 -33.78 20.34 19.82
CA PHE A 624 -34.42 20.30 21.13
C PHE A 624 -33.89 21.42 22.02
N GLY A 625 -34.59 21.73 23.12
CA GLY A 625 -34.15 22.78 24.04
C GLY A 625 -32.78 22.47 24.67
N ASP A 626 -31.97 23.51 24.88
CA ASP A 626 -30.59 23.41 25.39
C ASP A 626 -30.48 22.62 26.70
N GLY A 627 -31.49 22.70 27.58
CA GLY A 627 -31.51 21.91 28.82
C GLY A 627 -31.52 20.39 28.59
N LEU A 628 -32.27 19.92 27.58
CA LEU A 628 -32.28 18.51 27.19
C LEU A 628 -30.93 18.09 26.58
N GLN A 629 -30.40 18.91 25.67
CA GLN A 629 -29.11 18.66 25.04
C GLN A 629 -28.00 18.56 26.10
N ARG A 630 -27.98 19.47 27.06
CA ARG A 630 -26.97 19.54 28.13
C ARG A 630 -27.09 18.37 29.11
N ALA A 631 -28.30 18.06 29.56
CA ALA A 631 -28.53 16.91 30.45
C ALA A 631 -28.11 15.60 29.79
N PHE A 632 -28.43 15.44 28.49
CA PHE A 632 -27.97 14.30 27.70
C PHE A 632 -26.45 14.24 27.62
N GLN A 633 -25.80 15.33 27.18
CA GLN A 633 -24.34 15.39 27.00
C GLN A 633 -23.60 15.11 28.31
N ILE A 634 -23.92 15.83 29.40
CA ILE A 634 -23.30 15.63 30.71
C ILE A 634 -23.50 14.18 31.18
N GLY A 635 -24.71 13.63 31.00
CA GLY A 635 -25.01 12.24 31.33
C GLY A 635 -24.10 11.25 30.61
N LEU A 636 -23.86 11.45 29.30
CA LEU A 636 -22.93 10.60 28.53
C LEU A 636 -21.48 10.71 29.01
N LEU A 637 -21.04 11.89 29.48
CA LEU A 637 -19.66 12.08 29.94
C LEU A 637 -19.30 11.20 31.15
N PHE A 638 -20.28 10.76 31.96
CA PHE A 638 -20.02 9.77 33.01
C PHE A 638 -19.49 8.45 32.47
N GLY A 639 -19.91 8.05 31.26
CA GLY A 639 -19.38 6.84 30.63
C GLY A 639 -17.92 7.00 30.19
N GLY A 640 -17.56 8.18 29.67
CA GLY A 640 -16.17 8.45 29.29
C GLY A 640 -15.24 8.76 30.48
N ALA A 641 -15.80 9.17 31.62
CA ALA A 641 -15.07 9.47 32.85
C ALA A 641 -15.13 8.32 33.89
N GLU A 642 -15.60 7.13 33.51
CA GLU A 642 -15.69 5.96 34.42
C GLU A 642 -14.37 5.74 35.16
N GLY A 643 -14.45 5.62 36.48
CA GLY A 643 -13.27 5.44 37.34
C GLY A 643 -12.35 6.66 37.42
N GLY A 644 -12.76 7.82 36.92
CA GLY A 644 -11.92 9.01 36.78
C GLY A 644 -12.55 10.30 37.33
N VAL A 645 -12.25 11.43 36.67
CA VAL A 645 -12.66 12.77 37.09
C VAL A 645 -13.52 13.46 36.03
N LEU A 646 -14.62 14.07 36.44
CA LEU A 646 -15.49 14.88 35.58
C LEU A 646 -15.49 16.33 36.04
N LEU A 647 -15.10 17.23 35.13
CA LEU A 647 -15.05 18.67 35.37
C LEU A 647 -16.21 19.33 34.63
N ILE A 648 -17.09 20.01 35.35
CA ILE A 648 -18.28 20.66 34.78
C ILE A 648 -18.24 22.14 35.13
N ASP A 649 -18.03 22.97 34.13
CA ASP A 649 -18.09 24.41 34.29
C ASP A 649 -19.55 24.89 34.15
N GLU A 650 -19.98 25.78 35.05
CA GLU A 650 -21.32 26.39 35.10
C GLU A 650 -22.45 25.38 34.87
N LEU A 651 -22.62 24.44 35.80
CA LEU A 651 -23.61 23.35 35.66
C LEU A 651 -25.01 23.88 35.29
N GLU A 652 -25.45 24.97 35.92
CA GLU A 652 -26.79 25.55 35.81
C GLU A 652 -27.16 26.10 34.43
N ASN A 653 -26.17 26.39 33.59
CA ASN A 653 -26.43 27.17 32.38
C ASN A 653 -27.40 26.42 31.45
N ALA A 654 -28.44 27.11 30.98
CA ALA A 654 -29.55 26.57 30.19
C ALA A 654 -30.42 25.46 30.85
N LEU A 655 -30.27 25.21 32.16
CA LEU A 655 -31.16 24.33 32.92
C LEU A 655 -32.19 25.16 33.70
N HIS A 656 -33.46 24.82 33.57
CA HIS A 656 -34.51 25.44 34.38
C HIS A 656 -34.38 25.00 35.84
N THR A 657 -34.59 25.92 36.78
CA THR A 657 -34.38 25.67 38.23
C THR A 657 -35.19 24.50 38.77
N SER A 658 -36.38 24.24 38.22
CA SER A 658 -37.23 23.11 38.61
C SER A 658 -36.59 21.74 38.34
N LEU A 659 -35.64 21.63 37.40
CA LEU A 659 -34.98 20.38 37.04
C LEU A 659 -33.72 20.12 37.87
N LEU A 660 -33.17 21.14 38.55
CA LEU A 660 -31.87 21.05 39.20
C LEU A 660 -31.85 19.97 40.29
N ILE A 661 -32.92 19.80 41.06
CA ILE A 661 -32.98 18.80 42.14
C ILE A 661 -32.83 17.39 41.57
N ASP A 662 -33.65 17.02 40.59
CA ASP A 662 -33.61 15.70 39.98
C ASP A 662 -32.32 15.46 39.18
N PHE A 663 -31.82 16.50 38.51
CA PHE A 663 -30.58 16.39 37.73
C PHE A 663 -29.34 16.24 38.61
N THR A 664 -29.22 17.01 39.69
CA THR A 664 -28.12 16.86 40.65
C THR A 664 -28.17 15.51 41.36
N LYS A 665 -29.38 14.97 41.62
CA LYS A 665 -29.56 13.59 42.10
C LYS A 665 -29.01 12.56 41.11
N LEU A 666 -29.34 12.69 39.82
CA LEU A 666 -28.81 11.82 38.77
C LEU A 666 -27.27 11.89 38.72
N ILE A 667 -26.70 13.10 38.74
CA ILE A 667 -25.24 13.32 38.77
C ILE A 667 -24.60 12.56 39.93
N GLN A 668 -25.16 12.66 41.14
CA GLN A 668 -24.63 11.95 42.31
C GLN A 668 -24.75 10.44 42.19
N GLN A 669 -25.86 9.94 41.66
CA GLN A 669 -26.05 8.51 41.43
C GLN A 669 -25.02 7.96 40.44
N LEU A 670 -24.84 8.63 39.30
CA LEU A 670 -23.84 8.26 38.29
C LEU A 670 -22.41 8.35 38.86
N ALA A 671 -22.10 9.39 39.63
CA ALA A 671 -20.79 9.57 40.26
C ALA A 671 -20.44 8.44 41.23
N VAL A 672 -21.41 7.97 42.01
CA VAL A 672 -21.23 6.86 42.96
C VAL A 672 -21.07 5.54 42.23
N GLU A 673 -21.96 5.26 41.27
CA GLU A 673 -22.02 3.97 40.58
C GLU A 673 -20.82 3.72 39.67
N PHE A 674 -20.40 4.74 38.90
CA PHE A 674 -19.30 4.65 37.95
C PHE A 674 -17.97 5.14 38.53
N ASN A 675 -17.90 5.30 39.85
CA ASN A 675 -16.73 5.76 40.58
C ASN A 675 -16.08 7.01 39.95
N VAL A 676 -16.86 8.07 39.77
CA VAL A 676 -16.40 9.34 39.19
C VAL A 676 -16.33 10.41 40.28
N GLN A 677 -15.19 11.11 40.38
CA GLN A 677 -15.08 12.32 41.20
C GLN A 677 -15.43 13.55 40.36
N VAL A 678 -16.40 14.34 40.81
CA VAL A 678 -16.96 15.46 40.05
C VAL A 678 -16.54 16.79 40.68
N PHE A 679 -16.01 17.70 39.87
CA PHE A 679 -15.77 19.10 40.23
C PHE A 679 -16.66 20.00 39.39
N ILE A 680 -17.49 20.80 40.05
CA ILE A 680 -18.49 21.65 39.42
C ILE A 680 -18.22 23.10 39.81
N THR A 681 -18.14 24.00 38.84
CA THR A 681 -18.26 25.44 39.14
C THR A 681 -19.71 25.86 38.99
N THR A 682 -20.14 26.79 39.82
CA THR A 682 -21.48 27.36 39.70
C THR A 682 -21.50 28.79 40.22
N HIS A 683 -22.31 29.62 39.57
CA HIS A 683 -22.71 30.94 40.02
C HIS A 683 -24.12 30.92 40.61
N SER A 684 -24.81 29.78 40.66
CA SER A 684 -26.21 29.66 41.09
C SER A 684 -26.33 29.13 42.52
N LYS A 685 -27.07 29.85 43.38
CA LYS A 685 -27.44 29.37 44.72
C LYS A 685 -28.38 28.19 44.60
N GLU A 686 -29.30 28.24 43.63
CA GLU A 686 -30.27 27.18 43.33
C GLU A 686 -29.57 25.86 43.01
N THR A 687 -28.40 25.91 42.36
CA THR A 687 -27.59 24.72 42.08
C THR A 687 -26.91 24.17 43.32
N VAL A 688 -26.36 25.04 44.17
CA VAL A 688 -25.83 24.63 45.47
C VAL A 688 -26.94 23.99 46.31
N ASP A 689 -28.09 24.65 46.42
CA ASP A 689 -29.26 24.18 47.14
C ASP A 689 -29.76 22.85 46.58
N ALA A 690 -29.79 22.66 45.26
CA ALA A 690 -30.21 21.41 44.64
C ALA A 690 -29.34 20.22 45.08
N PHE A 691 -28.01 20.37 45.12
CA PHE A 691 -27.12 19.34 45.66
C PHE A 691 -27.33 19.06 47.15
N LEU A 692 -27.78 20.06 47.91
CA LEU A 692 -28.04 19.90 49.34
C LEU A 692 -29.40 19.25 49.62
N PHE A 693 -30.42 19.54 48.80
CA PHE A 693 -31.82 19.19 49.07
C PHE A 693 -32.35 18.04 48.22
N ASN A 694 -31.56 17.41 47.35
CA ASN A 694 -32.00 16.27 46.52
C ASN A 694 -32.11 14.92 47.25
N GLU A 695 -31.84 14.90 48.56
CA GLU A 695 -31.99 13.75 49.45
C GLU A 695 -31.11 12.53 49.09
N TYR A 696 -30.00 12.74 48.38
CA TYR A 696 -29.08 11.68 48.03
C TYR A 696 -27.67 11.96 48.56
N ARG A 697 -27.16 11.06 49.41
CA ARG A 697 -25.75 11.00 49.89
C ARG A 697 -25.07 12.35 50.11
N ILE A 698 -25.64 13.17 51.00
CA ILE A 698 -25.14 14.52 51.32
C ILE A 698 -23.70 14.52 51.88
N GLU A 699 -23.27 13.41 52.46
CA GLU A 699 -21.91 13.19 52.95
C GLU A 699 -20.84 13.20 51.84
N ASP A 700 -21.23 12.94 50.60
CA ASP A 700 -20.33 12.96 49.43
C ASP A 700 -20.12 14.38 48.87
N VAL A 701 -20.94 15.35 49.29
CA VAL A 701 -20.93 16.73 48.79
C VAL A 701 -20.04 17.62 49.65
N VAL A 702 -19.14 18.35 48.99
CA VAL A 702 -18.29 19.38 49.60
C VAL A 702 -18.35 20.63 48.75
N ALA A 703 -18.52 21.79 49.37
CA ALA A 703 -18.45 23.08 48.70
C ALA A 703 -17.22 23.85 49.14
N TYR A 704 -16.56 24.50 48.18
CA TYR A 704 -15.40 25.36 48.40
C TYR A 704 -15.70 26.76 47.90
N ARG A 705 -15.64 27.72 48.82
CA ARG A 705 -15.74 29.15 48.49
C ARG A 705 -14.35 29.71 48.23
N LEU A 706 -14.10 30.15 47.00
CA LEU A 706 -12.87 30.80 46.61
C LEU A 706 -12.93 32.29 46.96
N GLU A 707 -11.92 32.76 47.68
CA GLU A 707 -11.75 34.16 48.09
C GLU A 707 -10.36 34.66 47.72
N ARG A 708 -10.28 35.95 47.36
CA ARG A 708 -9.00 36.65 47.18
C ARG A 708 -8.59 37.25 48.51
N ASP A 709 -7.40 36.89 48.97
CA ASP A 709 -6.77 37.47 50.16
C ASP A 709 -5.39 38.04 49.79
N GLY A 710 -5.38 39.34 49.50
CA GLY A 710 -4.22 40.03 48.92
C GLY A 710 -3.79 39.37 47.61
N GLU A 711 -2.57 38.83 47.59
CA GLU A 711 -2.07 38.09 46.43
C GLU A 711 -2.48 36.61 46.42
N THR A 712 -2.89 36.05 47.56
CA THR A 712 -3.21 34.62 47.70
C THR A 712 -4.68 34.34 47.40
N THR A 713 -5.00 33.07 47.14
CA THR A 713 -6.37 32.60 46.95
C THR A 713 -6.70 31.57 48.03
N LEU A 714 -7.69 31.88 48.86
CA LEU A 714 -8.15 31.00 49.94
C LEU A 714 -9.33 30.17 49.46
N ALA A 715 -9.38 28.90 49.87
CA ALA A 715 -10.53 28.02 49.66
C ALA A 715 -11.17 27.67 51.00
N ARG A 716 -12.34 28.24 51.30
CA ARG A 716 -13.10 27.87 52.52
C ARG A 716 -13.93 26.64 52.25
N ARG A 717 -13.64 25.55 52.96
CA ARG A 717 -14.33 24.26 52.84
C ARG A 717 -15.61 24.23 53.66
N HIS A 718 -16.69 23.75 53.06
CA HIS A 718 -17.98 23.49 53.68
C HIS A 718 -18.42 22.05 53.38
N GLN A 719 -18.51 21.22 54.41
CA GLN A 719 -19.07 19.87 54.26
C GLN A 719 -20.58 19.95 54.01
N GLY A 720 -21.12 19.16 53.08
CA GLY A 720 -22.55 19.17 52.73
C GLY A 720 -23.49 19.00 53.92
N SER A 721 -23.17 18.09 54.84
CA SER A 721 -23.95 17.83 56.06
C SER A 721 -24.03 19.01 57.02
N SER A 722 -22.97 19.81 57.13
CA SER A 722 -22.97 21.05 57.92
C SER A 722 -23.58 22.22 57.14
N LEU A 723 -23.35 22.26 55.83
CA LEU A 723 -23.83 23.32 54.95
C LEU A 723 -25.36 23.31 54.84
N ILE A 724 -25.99 22.15 54.66
CA ILE A 724 -27.45 22.04 54.61
C ILE A 724 -28.12 22.57 55.90
N GLN A 725 -27.49 22.37 57.06
CA GLN A 725 -28.00 22.91 58.33
C GLN A 725 -27.92 24.44 58.35
N ALA A 726 -26.81 25.02 57.88
CA ALA A 726 -26.65 26.46 57.79
C ALA A 726 -27.63 27.10 56.80
N VAL A 727 -27.84 26.48 55.63
CA VAL A 727 -28.84 26.93 54.65
C VAL A 727 -30.25 26.87 55.24
N ARG A 728 -30.62 25.78 55.92
CA ARG A 728 -31.94 25.67 56.57
C ARG A 728 -32.16 26.68 57.70
N ALA A 729 -31.10 27.03 58.44
CA ALA A 729 -31.22 27.90 59.61
C ALA A 729 -31.30 29.38 59.24
N VAL A 730 -30.49 29.83 58.27
CA VAL A 730 -30.31 31.27 57.97
C VAL A 730 -30.31 31.62 56.49
N ASP A 731 -30.70 30.68 55.61
CA ASP A 731 -30.63 30.82 54.15
C ASP A 731 -29.23 31.25 53.67
N LEU A 732 -28.19 30.61 54.22
CA LEU A 732 -26.80 30.96 53.95
C LEU A 732 -26.46 30.83 52.45
N ASP A 733 -26.11 31.95 51.83
CA ASP A 733 -25.52 31.95 50.48
C ASP A 733 -23.99 31.94 50.58
N ILE A 734 -23.38 30.77 50.31
CA ILE A 734 -21.92 30.60 50.32
C ILE A 734 -21.22 31.17 49.09
N ARG A 735 -21.92 31.80 48.14
CA ARG A 735 -21.24 32.42 46.98
C ARG A 735 -20.57 33.74 47.35
N TRP A 736 -21.08 34.44 48.37
CA TRP A 736 -20.65 35.77 48.77
C TRP A 736 -20.24 35.81 50.26
N SER A 737 -19.39 36.74 50.65
CA SER A 737 -19.26 37.16 52.06
C SER A 737 -20.05 38.46 52.24
N LYS A 738 -20.88 38.53 53.28
CA LYS A 738 -21.42 39.83 53.75
C LYS A 738 -20.34 40.63 54.47
#